data_AF-A0A9W8CBN4-F1
#
_entry.id   AF-A0A9W8CBN4-F1
#
_cell.length_a   1.000
_cell.length_b   1.000
_cell.length_c   1.000
_cell.angle_alpha   90.00
_cell.angle_beta   90.00
_cell.angle_gamma   90.00
#
_symmetry.space_group_name_H-M   'P 1'
#
loop_
_entity.id
_entity.type
_entity.pdbx_description
1 polymer ?
#
loop_
_entity_poly.entity_id
_entity_poly.type
_entity_poly.pdbx_seq_one_letter_code
_entity_poly.pdbx_strand_id
1 'polypeptide(L)'
;MFSAVIPYKNQDYHALKKECLESKKLFEDPEFPCTNASLFYKTPLSGRVEWKRPSEISEDPHLFVDGISTHDLNQGEVGNCWFVAACSCLALKPDLWQKVIPNWKEQEWNSKHPENYAGIFHFQFWIFGKWTDVVVDDRLPTLNGKLIYCHSKVSNEFWSPLLEKAYAKLSGCYESLNGGNTGDAMVDFSGAVAEAIDLQVGDYCTNPAAQNKLFSDLLKVQDRGGIISCSIRASTHERELRLANGLVKGHAYSVTAVKKVRLGHGLVAYFKNETLPLICMRNPWGKHEWNGAWSDSSEEWRKVGDMERKKLGITVMDDGEFWMSFEDWCKNFTDSDVCRLINTSVLSVQKTWDEVVHFGTWSKHADPLQNRCGGCMNHKQTFLQNPQYMFDVTKEEDEVLISLQQKDKKIHKPHGMGENLTIGFAVFKVELNRKYRMHDIITQQNVATSTYINARTVFMRNVLQEGRYVIIPSTFRPEVLGDFIIRVFTDVNSDFRELVLDKPHVQCWSSFLGYPQAVTQIYVHSADGLQSQDSNGGADPYLLISCEGSKVQCAVRKDTRNPSFDTRAIFYRKKPHKPITVQVWNRDAVKDEFMGQVVLTASPEDSSDPKKLQLRKRGREMADEMPGTINLRIITSRELISM
;
A
#
# COMPACT_ATOMS: atom_id res chain seq x y z
N MET A 1 8.00 -16.14 5.99
CA MET A 1 9.21 -16.44 5.21
C MET A 1 10.19 -15.30 5.49
N PHE A 2 11.25 -15.52 6.27
CA PHE A 2 12.22 -14.44 6.55
C PHE A 2 12.96 -14.13 5.26
N SER A 3 12.69 -12.97 4.64
CA SER A 3 13.50 -12.53 3.50
C SER A 3 14.93 -12.33 3.98
N ALA A 4 15.92 -12.90 3.29
CA ALA A 4 17.32 -12.64 3.59
C ALA A 4 17.58 -11.12 3.59
N VAL A 5 18.26 -10.63 4.62
CA VAL A 5 18.70 -9.23 4.70
C VAL A 5 19.88 -9.05 3.75
N ILE A 6 19.89 -7.99 2.96
CA ILE A 6 20.91 -7.73 1.94
C ILE A 6 21.86 -6.63 2.42
N PRO A 7 23.19 -6.81 2.33
CA PRO A 7 24.13 -5.75 2.70
C PRO A 7 24.08 -4.58 1.71
N TYR A 8 23.88 -3.36 2.22
CA TYR A 8 23.97 -2.14 1.43
C TYR A 8 25.41 -1.95 0.96
N LYS A 9 25.59 -1.71 -0.35
CA LYS A 9 26.92 -1.53 -0.97
C LYS A 9 27.90 -2.67 -0.68
N ASN A 10 27.40 -3.89 -0.45
CA ASN A 10 28.19 -5.07 -0.10
C ASN A 10 29.02 -4.92 1.20
N GLN A 11 28.63 -4.02 2.11
CA GLN A 11 29.26 -3.88 3.42
C GLN A 11 28.63 -4.87 4.41
N ASP A 12 29.40 -5.87 4.84
CA ASP A 12 28.99 -6.83 5.87
C ASP A 12 29.47 -6.35 7.26
N TYR A 13 28.52 -6.10 8.17
CA TYR A 13 28.81 -5.57 9.50
C TYR A 13 29.80 -6.44 10.29
N HIS A 14 29.59 -7.75 10.33
CA HIS A 14 30.40 -8.64 11.16
C HIS A 14 31.82 -8.78 10.62
N ALA A 15 31.98 -8.87 9.30
CA ALA A 15 33.29 -8.92 8.65
C ALA A 15 34.07 -7.62 8.86
N LEU A 16 33.43 -6.46 8.64
CA LEU A 16 34.06 -5.15 8.81
C LEU A 16 34.44 -4.89 10.28
N LYS A 17 33.56 -5.24 11.22
CA LYS A 17 33.85 -5.14 12.66
C LYS A 17 35.05 -6.01 13.03
N LYS A 18 35.06 -7.26 12.58
CA LYS A 18 36.17 -8.18 12.82
C LYS A 18 37.51 -7.63 12.29
N GLU A 19 37.53 -7.13 11.06
CA GLU A 19 38.72 -6.51 10.45
C GLU A 19 39.22 -5.30 11.26
N CYS A 20 38.31 -4.43 11.71
CA CYS A 20 38.65 -3.28 12.54
C CYS A 20 39.26 -3.69 13.89
N LEU A 21 38.68 -4.72 14.53
CA LEU A 21 39.19 -5.27 15.79
C LEU A 21 40.59 -5.91 15.62
N GLU A 22 40.79 -6.71 14.57
CA GLU A 22 42.08 -7.35 14.26
C GLU A 22 43.17 -6.32 13.94
N SER A 23 42.82 -5.26 13.21
CA SER A 23 43.74 -4.18 12.84
C SER A 23 43.90 -3.10 13.91
N LYS A 24 43.12 -3.16 15.01
CA LYS A 24 43.06 -2.14 16.08
C LYS A 24 42.81 -0.73 15.56
N LYS A 25 41.95 -0.61 14.54
CA LYS A 25 41.52 0.68 13.96
C LYS A 25 40.02 0.84 14.15
N LEU A 26 39.58 2.08 14.30
CA LEU A 26 38.16 2.38 14.27
C LEU A 26 37.68 2.42 12.82
N PHE A 27 36.47 1.95 12.58
CA PHE A 27 35.87 1.93 11.28
C PHE A 27 35.72 3.35 10.72
N GLU A 28 36.06 3.49 9.45
CA GLU A 28 35.85 4.68 8.66
C GLU A 28 35.05 4.30 7.43
N ASP A 29 33.83 4.81 7.31
CA ASP A 29 32.91 4.38 6.27
C ASP A 29 33.29 4.96 4.89
N PRO A 30 33.76 4.14 3.94
CA PRO A 30 34.14 4.62 2.61
C PRO A 30 32.92 5.04 1.77
N GLU A 31 31.74 4.50 2.07
CA GLU A 31 30.51 4.76 1.31
C GLU A 31 29.76 6.00 1.82
N PHE A 32 30.16 6.56 2.97
CA PHE A 32 29.59 7.78 3.53
C PHE A 32 30.65 8.60 4.28
N PRO A 33 31.62 9.19 3.55
CA PRO A 33 32.79 9.81 4.15
C PRO A 33 32.43 11.11 4.90
N CYS A 34 33.21 11.43 5.94
CA CYS A 34 33.04 12.63 6.77
C CYS A 34 33.43 13.93 6.03
N THR A 35 32.65 14.30 5.02
CA THR A 35 32.90 15.44 4.13
C THR A 35 31.63 16.27 3.94
N ASN A 36 31.78 17.47 3.37
CA ASN A 36 30.62 18.32 3.05
C ASN A 36 29.62 17.64 2.10
N ALA A 37 30.07 16.74 1.21
CA ALA A 37 29.20 16.02 0.29
C ALA A 37 28.20 15.10 1.02
N SER A 38 28.54 14.60 2.21
CA SER A 38 27.61 13.83 3.05
C SER A 38 26.65 14.70 3.85
N LEU A 39 26.94 16.00 3.99
CA LEU A 39 26.08 16.96 4.70
C LEU A 39 25.07 17.61 3.73
N PHE A 40 25.56 18.14 2.61
CA PHE A 40 24.78 18.94 1.69
C PHE A 40 25.29 18.88 0.25
N TYR A 41 24.41 19.20 -0.70
CA TYR A 41 24.70 19.32 -2.13
C TYR A 41 24.33 20.70 -2.71
N LYS A 42 23.48 21.48 -2.02
CA LYS A 42 23.03 22.80 -2.46
C LYS A 42 23.22 23.87 -1.40
N THR A 43 22.79 23.61 -0.16
CA THR A 43 22.74 24.63 0.89
C THR A 43 23.82 24.37 1.94
N PRO A 44 24.92 25.14 1.96
CA PRO A 44 25.94 24.98 3.00
C PRO A 44 25.40 25.39 4.36
N LEU A 45 25.88 24.72 5.40
CA LEU A 45 25.57 25.05 6.79
C LEU A 45 26.32 26.31 7.26
N SER A 46 25.71 27.05 8.17
CA SER A 46 26.31 28.23 8.78
C SER A 46 27.31 27.81 9.87
N GLY A 47 28.58 27.66 9.50
CA GLY A 47 29.67 27.35 10.45
C GLY A 47 30.56 26.20 9.99
N ARG A 48 31.64 25.96 10.75
CA ARG A 48 32.56 24.86 10.46
C ARG A 48 32.09 23.59 11.19
N VAL A 49 31.55 22.65 10.42
CA VAL A 49 31.14 21.34 10.95
C VAL A 49 32.36 20.48 11.25
N GLU A 50 32.38 19.88 12.43
CA GLU A 50 33.37 18.90 12.87
C GLU A 50 32.68 17.54 13.04
N TRP A 51 33.26 16.49 12.47
CA TRP A 51 32.76 15.13 12.64
C TRP A 51 33.41 14.51 13.89
N LYS A 52 32.62 14.19 14.91
CA LYS A 52 33.10 13.67 16.20
C LYS A 52 32.40 12.37 16.55
N ARG A 53 33.12 11.42 17.14
CA ARG A 53 32.54 10.19 17.69
C ARG A 53 31.84 10.49 19.02
N PRO A 54 30.87 9.66 19.46
CA PRO A 54 30.21 9.80 20.75
C PRO A 54 31.17 9.93 21.94
N SER A 55 32.28 9.18 21.93
CA SER A 55 33.33 9.25 22.96
C SER A 55 34.09 10.58 23.01
N GLU A 56 33.98 11.42 21.98
CA GLU A 56 34.54 12.78 21.94
C GLU A 56 33.51 13.85 22.35
N ILE A 57 32.25 13.46 22.51
CA ILE A 57 31.10 14.34 22.83
C ILE A 57 30.62 14.10 24.27
N SER A 58 30.63 12.84 24.72
CA SER A 58 30.18 12.38 26.03
C SER A 58 31.21 11.44 26.66
N GLU A 59 31.35 11.50 27.99
CA GLU A 59 32.29 10.66 28.76
C GLU A 59 31.85 9.19 28.84
N ASP A 60 30.55 8.92 28.82
CA ASP A 60 29.96 7.59 28.97
C ASP A 60 28.87 7.35 27.91
N PRO A 61 29.26 7.22 26.62
CA PRO A 61 28.29 7.08 25.52
C PRO A 61 27.61 5.71 25.57
N HIS A 62 26.29 5.71 25.36
CA HIS A 62 25.46 4.52 25.20
C HIS A 62 24.64 4.60 23.92
N LEU A 63 24.32 3.46 23.35
CA LEU A 63 23.35 3.35 22.28
C LEU A 63 21.96 3.56 22.88
N PHE A 64 21.66 2.94 24.02
CA PHE A 64 20.42 3.14 24.79
C PHE A 64 20.71 3.34 26.27
N VAL A 65 20.03 4.30 26.91
CA VAL A 65 20.14 4.51 28.36
C VAL A 65 18.99 3.82 29.11
N ASP A 66 17.75 4.12 28.74
CA ASP A 66 16.53 3.58 29.38
C ASP A 66 15.63 2.83 28.38
N GLY A 67 16.25 2.17 27.40
CA GLY A 67 15.56 1.58 26.24
C GLY A 67 15.25 2.63 25.17
N ILE A 68 14.36 2.31 24.23
CA ILE A 68 13.93 3.28 23.23
C ILE A 68 12.75 4.08 23.77
N SER A 69 12.92 5.38 23.83
CA SER A 69 11.88 6.33 24.17
C SER A 69 11.68 7.34 23.05
N THR A 70 10.48 7.89 23.01
CA THR A 70 10.17 8.98 22.11
C THR A 70 10.87 10.29 22.52
N HIS A 71 11.34 10.40 23.78
CA HIS A 71 12.13 11.54 24.28
C HIS A 71 13.54 11.62 23.68
N ASP A 72 14.00 10.55 23.07
CA ASP A 72 15.35 10.43 22.49
C ASP A 72 15.43 11.04 21.08
N LEU A 73 14.31 11.58 20.59
CA LEU A 73 14.09 12.05 19.23
C LEU A 73 13.77 13.53 19.22
N ASN A 74 14.80 14.37 19.17
CA ASN A 74 14.66 15.80 18.93
C ASN A 74 15.16 16.12 17.53
N GLN A 75 14.38 16.89 16.77
CA GLN A 75 14.77 17.34 15.43
C GLN A 75 15.91 18.35 15.53
N GLY A 76 16.93 18.20 14.68
CA GLY A 76 18.00 19.19 14.52
C GLY A 76 17.73 20.21 13.42
N GLU A 77 18.78 20.68 12.76
CA GLU A 77 18.72 21.77 11.77
C GLU A 77 18.15 21.35 10.40
N VAL A 78 18.00 20.05 10.14
CA VAL A 78 17.46 19.54 8.87
C VAL A 78 15.93 19.44 8.93
N GLY A 79 15.26 19.82 7.83
CA GLY A 79 13.80 19.74 7.69
C GLY A 79 13.27 18.33 7.49
N ASN A 80 13.60 17.41 8.41
CA ASN A 80 13.21 16.00 8.37
C ASN A 80 12.24 15.60 9.50
N CYS A 81 11.41 16.52 10.00
CA CYS A 81 10.38 16.25 11.00
C CYS A 81 9.55 14.99 10.70
N TRP A 82 9.31 14.70 9.42
CA TRP A 82 8.65 13.47 8.94
C TRP A 82 9.38 12.18 9.36
N PHE A 83 10.72 12.16 9.31
CA PHE A 83 11.54 11.03 9.74
C PHE A 83 11.52 10.90 11.26
N VAL A 84 11.65 12.00 11.99
CA VAL A 84 11.61 12.01 13.47
C VAL A 84 10.25 11.57 14.00
N ALA A 85 9.16 11.98 13.34
CA ALA A 85 7.82 11.49 13.63
C ALA A 85 7.68 9.98 13.37
N ALA A 86 8.20 9.49 12.25
CA ALA A 86 8.20 8.05 11.98
C ALA A 86 9.04 7.27 13.02
N CYS A 87 10.18 7.81 13.47
CA CYS A 87 10.98 7.21 14.54
C CYS A 87 10.24 7.22 15.89
N SER A 88 9.45 8.27 16.16
CA SER A 88 8.63 8.34 17.37
C SER A 88 7.58 7.23 17.37
N CYS A 89 6.98 6.96 16.22
CA CYS A 89 6.10 5.80 16.05
C CYS A 89 6.82 4.46 16.19
N LEU A 90 8.06 4.35 15.68
CA LEU A 90 8.89 3.15 15.80
C LEU A 90 9.22 2.83 17.26
N ALA A 91 9.54 3.85 18.06
CA ALA A 91 9.83 3.75 19.49
C ALA A 91 8.69 3.09 20.28
N LEU A 92 7.44 3.30 19.85
CA LEU A 92 6.25 2.70 20.48
C LEU A 92 6.04 1.22 20.15
N LYS A 93 6.91 0.62 19.32
CA LYS A 93 6.75 -0.74 18.78
C LYS A 93 8.01 -1.59 19.00
N PRO A 94 8.13 -2.26 20.16
CA PRO A 94 9.30 -3.08 20.51
C PRO A 94 9.78 -4.05 19.43
N ASP A 95 8.84 -4.80 18.85
CA ASP A 95 9.15 -5.80 17.83
C ASP A 95 9.69 -5.20 16.52
N LEU A 96 9.28 -3.96 16.19
CA LEU A 96 9.72 -3.28 14.97
C LEU A 96 11.08 -2.63 15.16
N TRP A 97 11.32 -1.93 16.27
CA TRP A 97 12.60 -1.26 16.45
C TRP A 97 13.74 -2.26 16.61
N GLN A 98 13.52 -3.42 17.24
CA GLN A 98 14.54 -4.48 17.32
C GLN A 98 14.89 -5.06 15.95
N LYS A 99 13.99 -4.93 14.98
CA LYS A 99 14.26 -5.28 13.59
C LYS A 99 15.08 -4.21 12.89
N VAL A 100 14.81 -2.94 13.16
CA VAL A 100 15.55 -1.79 12.59
C VAL A 100 16.94 -1.65 13.21
N ILE A 101 17.10 -1.96 14.49
CA ILE A 101 18.38 -1.94 15.23
C ILE A 101 18.67 -3.38 15.70
N PRO A 102 19.08 -4.27 14.78
CA PRO A 102 19.32 -5.67 15.10
C PRO A 102 20.51 -5.83 16.05
N ASN A 103 20.53 -6.91 16.85
CA ASN A 103 21.66 -7.27 17.71
C ASN A 103 22.20 -6.10 18.55
N TRP A 104 21.32 -5.18 18.97
CA TRP A 104 21.72 -3.91 19.53
C TRP A 104 22.68 -4.01 20.74
N LYS A 105 22.55 -5.08 21.54
CA LYS A 105 23.45 -5.39 22.66
C LYS A 105 24.91 -5.62 22.24
N GLU A 106 25.13 -6.12 21.03
CA GLU A 106 26.47 -6.33 20.46
C GLU A 106 27.05 -5.04 19.87
N GLN A 107 26.19 -4.05 19.61
CA GLN A 107 26.57 -2.72 19.11
C GLN A 107 26.84 -1.74 20.27
N GLU A 108 26.26 -1.98 21.44
CA GLU A 108 26.39 -1.14 22.63
C GLU A 108 27.85 -0.97 23.10
N TRP A 109 28.17 0.22 23.61
CA TRP A 109 29.44 0.48 24.27
C TRP A 109 29.52 -0.33 25.56
N ASN A 110 30.58 -1.12 25.70
CA ASN A 110 30.78 -1.98 26.86
C ASN A 110 32.03 -1.58 27.64
N SER A 111 31.83 -0.87 28.75
CA SER A 111 32.94 -0.42 29.62
C SER A 111 33.76 -1.58 30.22
N LYS A 112 33.19 -2.79 30.29
CA LYS A 112 33.91 -4.00 30.75
C LYS A 112 34.73 -4.67 29.65
N HIS A 113 34.38 -4.40 28.39
CA HIS A 113 35.02 -4.97 27.21
C HIS A 113 35.27 -3.88 26.14
N PRO A 114 36.06 -2.83 26.46
CA PRO A 114 36.32 -1.73 25.52
C PRO A 114 37.03 -2.21 24.25
N GLU A 115 37.73 -3.34 24.30
CA GLU A 115 38.35 -3.99 23.15
C GLU A 115 37.36 -4.45 22.08
N ASN A 116 36.06 -4.55 22.39
CA ASN A 116 35.03 -4.94 21.42
C ASN A 116 34.46 -3.76 20.63
N TYR A 117 34.79 -2.53 21.02
CA TYR A 117 34.39 -1.33 20.30
C TYR A 117 35.29 -1.09 19.08
N ALA A 118 34.65 -0.89 17.92
CA ALA A 118 35.33 -0.64 16.66
C ALA A 118 34.77 0.59 15.91
N GLY A 119 33.95 1.43 16.56
CA GLY A 119 33.37 2.63 15.94
C GLY A 119 32.46 2.35 14.75
N ILE A 120 31.75 1.21 14.77
CA ILE A 120 30.92 0.67 13.68
C ILE A 120 29.57 0.22 14.21
N PHE A 121 28.50 0.58 13.51
CA PHE A 121 27.11 0.28 13.83
C PHE A 121 26.36 -0.13 12.56
N HIS A 122 25.21 -0.79 12.71
CA HIS A 122 24.37 -1.14 11.57
C HIS A 122 22.87 -1.12 11.89
N PHE A 123 22.10 -0.80 10.86
CA PHE A 123 20.65 -0.61 10.91
C PHE A 123 19.99 -1.29 9.72
N GLN A 124 18.77 -1.79 9.89
CA GLN A 124 18.03 -2.45 8.83
C GLN A 124 16.82 -1.64 8.41
N PHE A 125 16.69 -1.42 7.11
CA PHE A 125 15.55 -0.74 6.50
C PHE A 125 14.91 -1.62 5.44
N TRP A 126 13.59 -1.59 5.37
CA TRP A 126 12.84 -2.19 4.27
C TRP A 126 12.88 -1.24 3.07
N ILE A 127 13.72 -1.56 2.09
CA ILE A 127 13.89 -0.75 0.89
C ILE A 127 13.35 -1.52 -0.30
N PHE A 128 12.25 -1.03 -0.86
CA PHE A 128 11.71 -1.48 -2.15
C PHE A 128 11.55 -3.02 -2.22
N GLY A 129 10.83 -3.58 -1.26
CA GLY A 129 10.56 -5.02 -1.19
C GLY A 129 11.56 -5.86 -0.39
N LYS A 130 12.68 -5.28 0.07
CA LYS A 130 13.80 -6.04 0.65
C LYS A 130 14.33 -5.40 1.92
N TRP A 131 14.60 -6.20 2.95
CA TRP A 131 15.35 -5.73 4.11
C TRP A 131 16.82 -5.54 3.74
N THR A 132 17.34 -4.35 4.01
CA THR A 132 18.68 -3.90 3.62
C THR A 132 19.43 -3.49 4.88
N ASP A 133 20.60 -4.09 5.11
CA ASP A 133 21.49 -3.81 6.23
C ASP A 133 22.44 -2.66 5.86
N VAL A 134 22.44 -1.59 6.64
CA VAL A 134 23.20 -0.37 6.39
C VAL A 134 24.20 -0.17 7.52
N VAL A 135 25.46 -0.37 7.19
CA VAL A 135 26.59 -0.15 8.09
C VAL A 135 26.98 1.32 8.08
N VAL A 136 27.29 1.90 9.24
CA VAL A 136 27.84 3.25 9.39
C VAL A 136 28.94 3.27 10.45
N ASP A 137 29.91 4.17 10.30
CA ASP A 137 30.75 4.55 11.44
C ASP A 137 29.98 5.50 12.38
N ASP A 138 30.50 5.73 13.58
CA ASP A 138 29.86 6.61 14.58
C ASP A 138 30.30 8.07 14.58
N ARG A 139 31.03 8.54 13.58
CA ARG A 139 31.36 9.98 13.48
C ARG A 139 30.09 10.76 13.16
N LEU A 140 29.70 11.70 14.01
CA LEU A 140 28.48 12.50 13.89
C LEU A 140 28.80 13.97 13.60
N PRO A 141 28.00 14.66 12.76
CA PRO A 141 28.18 16.08 12.49
C PRO A 141 27.93 16.93 13.76
N THR A 142 28.90 17.77 14.10
CA THR A 142 28.80 18.69 15.24
C THR A 142 29.17 20.12 14.86
N LEU A 143 28.58 21.08 15.57
CA LEU A 143 28.95 22.50 15.53
C LEU A 143 29.20 22.94 16.97
N ASN A 144 30.39 23.47 17.25
CA ASN A 144 30.83 23.85 18.59
C ASN A 144 30.67 22.71 19.62
N GLY A 145 30.95 21.46 19.20
CA GLY A 145 30.85 20.27 20.06
C GLY A 145 29.43 19.77 20.32
N LYS A 146 28.40 20.35 19.69
CA LYS A 146 27.00 19.90 19.80
C LYS A 146 26.53 19.25 18.51
N LEU A 147 25.74 18.18 18.61
CA LEU A 147 25.09 17.56 17.46
C LEU A 147 24.16 18.58 16.79
N ILE A 148 24.22 18.65 15.46
CA ILE A 148 23.39 19.57 14.66
C ILE A 148 22.14 18.92 14.07
N TYR A 149 22.06 17.59 14.05
CA TYR A 149 20.91 16.85 13.55
C TYR A 149 20.15 16.14 14.68
N CYS A 150 19.51 15.00 14.44
CA CYS A 150 18.69 14.31 15.43
C CYS A 150 19.51 13.93 16.67
N HIS A 151 18.96 14.14 17.87
CA HIS A 151 19.64 13.84 19.13
C HIS A 151 18.66 13.61 20.29
N SER A 152 19.11 12.88 21.31
CA SER A 152 18.37 12.68 22.56
C SER A 152 18.47 13.89 23.49
N LYS A 153 17.46 14.06 24.36
CA LYS A 153 17.58 14.99 25.51
C LYS A 153 18.61 14.47 26.51
N VAL A 154 18.82 13.16 26.55
CA VAL A 154 19.85 12.49 27.34
C VAL A 154 21.17 12.60 26.58
N SER A 155 22.11 13.37 27.13
CA SER A 155 23.33 13.79 26.42
C SER A 155 24.28 12.64 26.06
N ASN A 156 24.12 11.48 26.67
CA ASN A 156 24.96 10.31 26.46
C ASN A 156 24.28 9.18 25.67
N GLU A 157 23.14 9.43 25.02
CA GLU A 157 22.41 8.44 24.22
C GLU A 157 22.46 8.75 22.72
N PHE A 158 22.84 7.74 21.90
CA PHE A 158 23.23 7.96 20.50
C PHE A 158 22.54 7.09 19.44
N TRP A 159 21.52 6.28 19.78
CA TRP A 159 20.84 5.48 18.75
C TRP A 159 20.15 6.35 17.68
N SER A 160 19.51 7.45 18.06
CA SER A 160 18.76 8.31 17.14
C SER A 160 19.65 9.06 16.13
N PRO A 161 20.77 9.70 16.50
CA PRO A 161 21.68 10.31 15.52
C PRO A 161 22.31 9.28 14.57
N LEU A 162 22.63 8.07 15.07
CA LEU A 162 23.22 7.00 14.26
C LEU A 162 22.20 6.41 13.27
N LEU A 163 20.95 6.23 13.70
CA LEU A 163 19.86 5.78 12.82
C LEU A 163 19.62 6.80 11.71
N GLU A 164 19.56 8.09 12.05
CA GLU A 164 19.44 9.18 11.08
C GLU A 164 20.62 9.21 10.10
N LYS A 165 21.85 9.00 10.58
CA LYS A 165 23.04 8.89 9.72
C LYS A 165 22.91 7.76 8.70
N ALA A 166 22.48 6.58 9.14
CA ALA A 166 22.27 5.43 8.25
C ALA A 166 21.19 5.72 7.20
N TYR A 167 20.13 6.42 7.59
CA TYR A 167 19.07 6.83 6.67
C TYR A 167 19.50 7.95 5.71
N ALA A 168 20.35 8.89 6.17
CA ALA A 168 21.00 9.90 5.34
C ALA A 168 21.93 9.27 4.29
N LYS A 169 22.69 8.23 4.67
CA LYS A 169 23.52 7.44 3.77
C LYS A 169 22.69 6.78 2.66
N LEU A 170 21.57 6.15 2.99
CA LEU A 170 20.64 5.62 1.98
C LEU A 170 20.11 6.70 1.03
N SER A 171 19.94 7.91 1.55
CA SER A 171 19.44 9.07 0.81
C SER A 171 20.54 9.89 0.12
N GLY A 172 21.81 9.48 0.21
CA GLY A 172 22.98 10.13 -0.37
C GLY A 172 23.66 11.19 0.50
N CYS A 173 22.91 11.99 1.28
CA CYS A 173 23.43 12.98 2.22
C CYS A 173 22.33 13.44 3.20
N TYR A 174 22.69 14.18 4.26
CA TYR A 174 21.72 14.72 5.22
C TYR A 174 20.74 15.72 4.57
N GLU A 175 21.19 16.64 3.71
CA GLU A 175 20.29 17.59 3.02
C GLU A 175 19.23 16.88 2.17
N SER A 176 19.51 15.65 1.69
CA SER A 176 18.53 14.88 0.91
C SER A 176 17.34 14.38 1.74
N LEU A 177 17.43 14.42 3.07
CA LEU A 177 16.32 14.17 4.01
C LEU A 177 15.39 15.37 4.16
N ASN A 178 15.77 16.55 3.67
CA ASN A 178 14.92 17.74 3.70
C ASN A 178 13.69 17.53 2.81
N GLY A 179 12.51 17.57 3.43
CA GLY A 179 11.24 17.30 2.78
C GLY A 179 11.05 15.82 2.41
N GLY A 180 10.10 15.17 3.09
CA GLY A 180 9.70 13.79 2.84
C GLY A 180 8.32 13.51 3.41
N ASN A 181 7.85 12.26 3.27
CA ASN A 181 6.56 11.81 3.76
C ASN A 181 6.75 10.84 4.93
N THR A 182 5.99 11.01 6.02
CA THR A 182 6.13 10.19 7.22
C THR A 182 5.74 8.73 6.95
N GLY A 183 4.67 8.49 6.19
CA GLY A 183 4.26 7.15 5.77
C GLY A 183 5.36 6.39 5.03
N ASP A 184 6.15 7.08 4.20
CA ASP A 184 7.30 6.50 3.53
C ASP A 184 8.38 6.00 4.51
N ALA A 185 8.79 6.80 5.51
CA ALA A 185 9.72 6.34 6.54
C ALA A 185 9.14 5.17 7.36
N MET A 186 7.86 5.22 7.69
CA MET A 186 7.18 4.13 8.41
C MET A 186 7.23 2.82 7.63
N VAL A 187 7.03 2.86 6.30
CA VAL A 187 7.23 1.70 5.42
C VAL A 187 8.67 1.23 5.47
N ASP A 188 9.64 2.15 5.40
CA ASP A 188 11.07 1.81 5.46
C ASP A 188 11.47 1.18 6.81
N PHE A 189 10.75 1.45 7.90
CA PHE A 189 11.01 0.84 9.21
C PHE A 189 10.28 -0.49 9.45
N SER A 190 9.32 -0.86 8.61
CA SER A 190 8.40 -1.95 8.95
C SER A 190 8.06 -2.91 7.80
N GLY A 191 8.19 -2.48 6.55
CA GLY A 191 7.62 -3.18 5.40
C GLY A 191 6.09 -3.12 5.33
N ALA A 192 5.46 -2.26 6.13
CA ALA A 192 4.03 -2.00 6.13
C ALA A 192 3.53 -1.49 4.77
N VAL A 193 2.21 -1.30 4.68
CA VAL A 193 1.58 -0.59 3.57
C VAL A 193 1.04 0.74 4.07
N ALA A 194 1.50 1.84 3.49
CA ALA A 194 1.02 3.18 3.82
C ALA A 194 -0.22 3.55 2.99
N GLU A 195 -1.27 3.97 3.68
CA GLU A 195 -2.49 4.56 3.13
C GLU A 195 -2.54 6.03 3.54
N ALA A 196 -2.41 6.93 2.57
CA ALA A 196 -2.58 8.36 2.79
C ALA A 196 -4.06 8.73 2.74
N ILE A 197 -4.56 9.37 3.79
CA ILE A 197 -5.94 9.82 3.95
C ILE A 197 -5.94 11.34 3.99
N ASP A 198 -6.65 11.95 3.05
CA ASP A 198 -6.95 13.39 3.08
C ASP A 198 -8.28 13.59 3.83
N LEU A 199 -8.20 14.22 5.01
CA LEU A 199 -9.34 14.39 5.90
C LEU A 199 -10.36 15.40 5.38
N GLN A 200 -9.92 16.33 4.52
CA GLN A 200 -10.77 17.35 3.92
C GLN A 200 -11.53 16.78 2.72
N VAL A 201 -10.84 16.05 1.84
CA VAL A 201 -11.44 15.38 0.68
C VAL A 201 -12.43 14.29 1.11
N GLY A 202 -12.13 13.58 2.20
CA GLY A 202 -13.04 12.59 2.76
C GLY A 202 -14.24 13.16 3.51
N ASP A 203 -14.31 14.47 3.71
CA ASP A 203 -15.39 15.19 4.39
C ASP A 203 -15.74 14.64 5.79
N TYR A 204 -14.73 14.14 6.51
CA TYR A 204 -14.93 13.54 7.84
C TYR A 204 -15.32 14.55 8.91
N CYS A 205 -15.14 15.84 8.65
CA CYS A 205 -15.55 16.91 9.55
C CYS A 205 -17.08 17.11 9.52
N THR A 206 -17.73 17.01 8.37
CA THR A 206 -19.16 17.32 8.22
C THR A 206 -20.05 16.10 8.01
N ASN A 207 -19.45 14.93 7.74
CA ASN A 207 -20.16 13.67 7.56
C ASN A 207 -19.93 12.70 8.74
N PRO A 208 -20.89 12.60 9.69
CA PRO A 208 -20.75 11.72 10.86
C PRO A 208 -20.62 10.23 10.51
N ALA A 209 -21.25 9.76 9.43
CA ALA A 209 -21.17 8.36 9.03
C ALA A 209 -19.74 8.01 8.55
N ALA A 210 -19.15 8.88 7.72
CA ALA A 210 -17.77 8.75 7.28
C ALA A 210 -16.80 8.84 8.47
N GLN A 211 -17.01 9.80 9.38
CA GLN A 211 -16.21 9.99 10.59
C GLN A 211 -16.22 8.73 11.47
N ASN A 212 -17.40 8.17 11.74
CA ASN A 212 -17.55 6.95 12.55
C ASN A 212 -16.88 5.73 11.90
N LYS A 213 -16.96 5.61 10.57
CA LYS A 213 -16.26 4.57 9.82
C LYS A 213 -14.75 4.74 9.92
N LEU A 214 -14.23 5.95 9.70
CA LEU A 214 -12.80 6.25 9.81
C LEU A 214 -12.28 5.93 11.22
N PHE A 215 -12.98 6.39 12.26
CA PHE A 215 -12.63 6.06 13.64
C PHE A 215 -12.54 4.55 13.87
N SER A 216 -13.55 3.80 13.40
CA SER A 216 -13.59 2.35 13.54
C SER A 216 -12.46 1.66 12.77
N ASP A 217 -12.09 2.20 11.62
CA ASP A 217 -10.99 1.68 10.80
C ASP A 217 -9.62 1.97 11.45
N LEU A 218 -9.41 3.17 12.01
CA LEU A 218 -8.17 3.53 12.73
C LEU A 218 -8.02 2.76 14.04
N LEU A 219 -9.10 2.56 14.78
CA LEU A 219 -9.10 1.72 15.98
C LEU A 219 -8.64 0.29 15.65
N LYS A 220 -9.19 -0.32 14.59
CA LYS A 220 -8.75 -1.64 14.11
C LYS A 220 -7.29 -1.67 13.69
N VAL A 221 -6.78 -0.60 13.07
CA VAL A 221 -5.36 -0.49 12.70
C VAL A 221 -4.49 -0.51 13.95
N GLN A 222 -4.83 0.31 14.95
CA GLN A 222 -4.08 0.37 16.19
C GLN A 222 -4.11 -0.96 16.96
N ASP A 223 -5.28 -1.58 17.10
CA ASP A 223 -5.45 -2.86 17.80
C ASP A 223 -4.66 -4.00 17.13
N ARG A 224 -4.38 -3.88 15.83
CA ARG A 224 -3.55 -4.81 15.06
C ARG A 224 -2.08 -4.39 14.99
N GLY A 225 -1.67 -3.44 15.83
CA GLY A 225 -0.29 -3.00 15.92
C GLY A 225 0.15 -2.02 14.84
N GLY A 226 -0.73 -1.57 13.96
CA GLY A 226 -0.43 -0.58 12.93
C GLY A 226 0.04 0.76 13.49
N ILE A 227 0.57 1.58 12.60
CA ILE A 227 1.20 2.88 12.90
C ILE A 227 0.41 3.97 12.20
N ILE A 228 0.14 5.08 12.88
CA ILE A 228 -0.62 6.19 12.32
C ILE A 228 0.16 7.49 12.59
N SER A 229 0.29 8.33 11.56
CA SER A 229 0.77 9.70 11.65
C SER A 229 -0.29 10.65 11.10
N CYS A 230 -0.29 11.89 11.55
CA CYS A 230 -1.15 12.94 11.03
C CYS A 230 -0.41 14.27 10.92
N SER A 231 -0.89 15.17 10.07
CA SER A 231 -0.31 16.50 9.91
C SER A 231 -1.36 17.53 9.54
N ILE A 232 -0.97 18.79 9.67
CA ILE A 232 -1.75 19.95 9.24
C ILE A 232 -1.00 20.60 8.08
N ARG A 233 -1.60 20.63 6.90
CA ARG A 233 -0.99 21.13 5.66
C ARG A 233 -0.64 22.61 5.81
N ALA A 234 0.61 22.97 5.60
CA ALA A 234 1.10 24.35 5.58
C ALA A 234 1.26 24.88 4.16
N SER A 235 1.05 26.18 3.96
CA SER A 235 1.62 26.86 2.80
C SER A 235 3.14 26.98 2.95
N THR A 236 3.86 27.30 1.87
CA THR A 236 5.34 27.31 1.86
C THR A 236 5.98 28.23 2.89
N HIS A 237 5.27 29.28 3.33
CA HIS A 237 5.77 30.27 4.31
C HIS A 237 5.27 30.01 5.75
N GLU A 238 4.44 28.99 5.96
CA GLU A 238 3.82 28.67 7.25
C GLU A 238 4.31 27.33 7.82
N ARG A 239 5.50 26.86 7.39
CA ARG A 239 6.09 25.64 7.93
C ARG A 239 6.42 25.84 9.40
N GLU A 240 6.06 24.86 10.21
CA GLU A 240 6.31 24.84 11.65
C GLU A 240 5.67 26.03 12.38
N LEU A 241 4.55 26.55 11.83
CA LEU A 241 3.80 27.66 12.41
C LEU A 241 2.89 27.19 13.55
N ARG A 242 3.10 27.74 14.74
CA ARG A 242 2.23 27.49 15.91
C ARG A 242 0.89 28.23 15.79
N LEU A 243 -0.19 27.50 16.01
CA LEU A 243 -1.56 28.00 16.02
C LEU A 243 -2.00 28.38 17.45
N ALA A 244 -3.08 29.16 17.55
CA ALA A 244 -3.62 29.62 18.83
C ALA A 244 -4.13 28.47 19.73
N ASN A 245 -4.55 27.36 19.11
CA ASN A 245 -4.98 26.13 19.78
C ASN A 245 -3.82 25.22 20.23
N GLY A 246 -2.57 25.67 20.08
CA GLY A 246 -1.36 24.95 20.47
C GLY A 246 -0.77 24.02 19.41
N LEU A 247 -1.53 23.64 18.38
CA LEU A 247 -1.07 22.78 17.29
C LEU A 247 -0.08 23.50 16.37
N VAL A 248 0.72 22.74 15.63
CA VAL A 248 1.77 23.23 14.74
C VAL A 248 1.46 22.81 13.30
N LYS A 249 1.40 23.80 12.40
CA LYS A 249 1.17 23.61 10.97
C LYS A 249 2.45 23.20 10.25
N GLY A 250 2.34 22.38 9.21
CA GLY A 250 3.49 21.91 8.41
C GLY A 250 4.40 20.95 9.18
N HIS A 251 3.85 20.26 10.18
CA HIS A 251 4.57 19.36 11.07
C HIS A 251 3.82 18.03 11.22
N ALA A 252 4.55 16.94 11.44
CA ALA A 252 3.99 15.60 11.59
C ALA A 252 3.82 15.24 13.07
N TYR A 253 2.67 14.65 13.40
CA TYR A 253 2.33 14.15 14.72
C TYR A 253 2.19 12.62 14.66
N SER A 254 2.64 11.95 15.71
CA SER A 254 2.43 10.50 15.87
C SER A 254 1.11 10.26 16.58
N VAL A 255 0.29 9.30 16.13
CA VAL A 255 -0.92 8.89 16.87
C VAL A 255 -0.56 7.72 17.78
N THR A 256 -0.68 7.94 19.10
CA THR A 256 -0.26 6.97 20.12
C THR A 256 -1.42 6.14 20.65
N ALA A 257 -2.65 6.67 20.63
CA ALA A 257 -3.87 5.98 21.06
C ALA A 257 -5.09 6.39 20.24
N VAL A 258 -5.98 5.43 19.96
CA VAL A 258 -7.33 5.61 19.41
C VAL A 258 -8.23 4.77 20.30
N LYS A 259 -9.15 5.40 21.03
CA LYS A 259 -9.96 4.70 22.05
C LYS A 259 -11.41 5.17 22.06
N LYS A 260 -12.33 4.23 22.30
CA LYS A 260 -13.69 4.57 22.74
C LYS A 260 -13.68 4.64 24.25
N VAL A 261 -13.83 5.84 24.80
CA VAL A 261 -13.77 6.08 26.25
C VAL A 261 -15.19 6.15 26.81
N ARG A 262 -15.44 5.43 27.90
CA ARG A 262 -16.76 5.42 28.55
C ARG A 262 -16.92 6.65 29.45
N LEU A 263 -18.05 7.34 29.33
CA LEU A 263 -18.37 8.50 30.16
C LEU A 263 -19.14 8.10 31.42
N GLY A 264 -18.97 8.86 32.50
CA GLY A 264 -19.66 8.70 33.77
C GLY A 264 -18.82 8.05 34.89
N HIS A 265 -19.41 7.99 36.08
CA HIS A 265 -18.77 7.52 37.31
C HIS A 265 -19.43 6.24 37.84
N GLY A 266 -18.63 5.29 38.33
CA GLY A 266 -19.10 4.08 39.02
C GLY A 266 -20.06 3.22 38.19
N LEU A 267 -21.02 2.58 38.87
CA LEU A 267 -22.02 1.69 38.22
C LEU A 267 -22.94 2.45 37.24
N VAL A 268 -23.08 3.77 37.35
CA VAL A 268 -23.95 4.57 36.46
C VAL A 268 -23.42 4.57 35.02
N ALA A 269 -22.11 4.52 34.82
CA ALA A 269 -21.50 4.37 33.50
C ALA A 269 -21.86 3.03 32.84
N TYR A 270 -22.07 1.96 33.63
CA TYR A 270 -22.50 0.65 33.13
C TYR A 270 -23.91 0.66 32.55
N PHE A 271 -24.82 1.45 33.13
CA PHE A 271 -26.22 1.51 32.70
C PHE A 271 -26.49 2.52 31.57
N LYS A 272 -25.75 3.63 31.49
CA LYS A 272 -25.95 4.66 30.45
C LYS A 272 -25.28 4.35 29.10
N ASN A 273 -24.26 3.49 29.10
CA ASN A 273 -23.50 3.05 27.92
C ASN A 273 -23.06 4.18 26.95
N GLU A 274 -22.82 5.38 27.47
CA GLU A 274 -22.36 6.52 26.68
C GLU A 274 -20.84 6.45 26.50
N THR A 275 -20.39 6.51 25.24
CA THR A 275 -18.97 6.42 24.89
C THR A 275 -18.56 7.54 23.95
N LEU A 276 -17.35 8.06 24.14
CA LEU A 276 -16.77 9.12 23.33
C LEU A 276 -15.54 8.61 22.56
N PRO A 277 -15.50 8.78 21.23
CA PRO A 277 -14.30 8.53 20.44
C PRO A 277 -13.21 9.57 20.76
N LEU A 278 -12.09 9.13 21.31
CA LEU A 278 -10.92 9.95 21.60
C LEU A 278 -9.69 9.44 20.83
N ILE A 279 -8.78 10.36 20.53
CA ILE A 279 -7.51 10.09 19.88
C ILE A 279 -6.40 10.83 20.65
N CYS A 280 -5.28 10.14 20.84
CA CYS A 280 -4.08 10.67 21.48
C CYS A 280 -2.99 10.83 20.43
N MET A 281 -2.33 11.97 20.45
CA MET A 281 -1.23 12.29 19.55
C MET A 281 -0.01 12.70 20.36
N ARG A 282 1.15 12.60 19.72
CA ARG A 282 2.40 13.11 20.23
C ARG A 282 3.08 14.04 19.23
N ASN A 283 3.49 15.19 19.71
CA ASN A 283 4.40 16.10 19.04
C ASN A 283 5.85 15.58 19.17
N PRO A 284 6.54 15.27 18.05
CA PRO A 284 7.94 14.86 18.04
C PRO A 284 8.90 15.80 18.78
N TRP A 285 8.62 17.10 18.85
CA TRP A 285 9.46 18.03 19.61
C TRP A 285 9.39 17.86 21.13
N GLY A 286 8.47 17.03 21.62
CA GLY A 286 8.26 16.79 23.05
C GLY A 286 7.90 18.06 23.82
N LYS A 287 7.11 18.93 23.18
CA LYS A 287 6.53 20.19 23.69
C LYS A 287 5.43 20.66 22.73
N HIS A 288 4.62 21.63 23.14
CA HIS A 288 3.57 22.29 22.33
C HIS A 288 2.41 21.35 21.99
N GLU A 289 1.49 21.31 22.95
CA GLU A 289 0.30 20.46 22.96
C GLU A 289 -0.99 21.23 22.64
N TRP A 290 -2.04 20.48 22.32
CA TRP A 290 -3.40 20.98 22.22
C TRP A 290 -3.87 21.59 23.55
N ASN A 291 -4.48 22.77 23.49
CA ASN A 291 -4.99 23.47 24.67
C ASN A 291 -6.54 23.56 24.74
N GLY A 292 -7.24 22.80 23.90
CA GLY A 292 -8.70 22.75 23.87
C GLY A 292 -9.30 21.63 24.72
N ALA A 293 -10.52 21.21 24.40
CA ALA A 293 -11.22 20.14 25.09
C ALA A 293 -10.41 18.82 25.07
N TRP A 294 -10.36 18.14 26.21
CA TRP A 294 -9.59 16.90 26.46
C TRP A 294 -8.06 17.04 26.46
N SER A 295 -7.52 18.27 26.40
CA SER A 295 -6.11 18.53 26.75
C SER A 295 -5.79 18.07 28.18
N ASP A 296 -4.52 17.97 28.53
CA ASP A 296 -4.06 17.42 29.81
C ASP A 296 -4.69 18.08 31.04
N SER A 297 -4.87 19.40 31.00
CA SER A 297 -5.49 20.19 32.07
C SER A 297 -7.00 20.42 31.91
N SER A 298 -7.64 19.81 30.91
CA SER A 298 -9.05 20.02 30.56
C SER A 298 -10.01 19.55 31.66
N GLU A 299 -11.02 20.37 31.99
CA GLU A 299 -12.03 20.01 32.98
C GLU A 299 -12.95 18.87 32.52
N GLU A 300 -13.01 18.63 31.21
CA GLU A 300 -13.79 17.56 30.58
C GLU A 300 -13.39 16.18 31.08
N TRP A 301 -12.15 15.99 31.53
CA TRP A 301 -11.70 14.76 32.19
C TRP A 301 -12.48 14.44 33.47
N ARG A 302 -13.14 15.42 34.12
CA ARG A 302 -14.06 15.16 35.25
C ARG A 302 -15.26 14.30 34.85
N LYS A 303 -15.57 14.17 33.55
CA LYS A 303 -16.64 13.31 33.02
C LYS A 303 -16.24 11.83 32.94
N VAL A 304 -14.95 11.50 33.11
CA VAL A 304 -14.42 10.14 33.02
C VAL A 304 -14.04 9.65 34.42
N GLY A 305 -14.51 8.46 34.81
CA GLY A 305 -14.18 7.88 36.11
C GLY A 305 -12.68 7.58 36.29
N ASP A 306 -12.20 7.62 37.54
CA ASP A 306 -10.77 7.46 37.88
C ASP A 306 -10.12 6.21 37.30
N MET A 307 -10.84 5.08 37.31
CA MET A 307 -10.32 3.82 36.77
C MET A 307 -10.06 3.91 35.26
N GLU A 308 -10.96 4.53 34.50
CA GLU A 308 -10.77 4.71 33.05
C GLU A 308 -9.67 5.73 32.78
N ARG A 309 -9.58 6.83 33.54
CA ARG A 309 -8.47 7.79 33.43
C ARG A 309 -7.11 7.15 33.68
N LYS A 310 -7.00 6.31 34.71
CA LYS A 310 -5.78 5.56 35.02
C LYS A 310 -5.40 4.58 33.91
N LYS A 311 -6.38 3.95 33.25
CA LYS A 311 -6.14 3.08 32.08
C LYS A 311 -5.63 3.85 30.86
N LEU A 312 -6.07 5.11 30.69
CA LEU A 312 -5.61 5.97 29.60
C LEU A 312 -4.20 6.51 29.84
N GLY A 313 -3.67 6.42 31.07
CA GLY A 313 -2.31 6.85 31.38
C GLY A 313 -2.09 8.36 31.28
N ILE A 314 -3.16 9.16 31.44
CA ILE A 314 -3.10 10.62 31.28
C ILE A 314 -2.11 11.20 32.28
N THR A 315 -1.10 11.86 31.75
CA THR A 315 -0.09 12.59 32.50
C THR A 315 -0.33 14.08 32.28
N VAL A 316 -0.02 14.94 33.26
CA VAL A 316 -0.20 16.40 33.13
C VAL A 316 1.20 17.03 33.10
N MET A 317 1.84 16.98 31.94
CA MET A 317 3.19 17.50 31.70
C MET A 317 3.30 17.93 30.22
N ASP A 318 3.99 19.04 29.91
CA ASP A 318 4.28 19.43 28.51
C ASP A 318 5.39 18.53 27.95
N ASP A 319 5.02 17.28 27.66
CA ASP A 319 5.89 16.22 27.15
C ASP A 319 5.65 15.93 25.66
N GLY A 320 4.68 16.64 25.08
CA GLY A 320 4.26 16.59 23.69
C GLY A 320 3.10 15.64 23.44
N GLU A 321 2.70 14.79 24.39
CA GLU A 321 1.56 13.87 24.25
C GLU A 321 0.26 14.50 24.76
N PHE A 322 -0.82 14.39 23.99
CA PHE A 322 -2.10 14.99 24.35
C PHE A 322 -3.29 14.27 23.71
N TRP A 323 -4.44 14.34 24.38
CA TRP A 323 -5.70 13.80 23.88
C TRP A 323 -6.58 14.89 23.26
N MET A 324 -7.43 14.48 22.31
CA MET A 324 -8.55 15.28 21.81
C MET A 324 -9.72 14.40 21.39
N SER A 325 -10.88 15.03 21.18
CA SER A 325 -12.01 14.32 20.57
C SER A 325 -11.70 13.95 19.11
N PHE A 326 -12.22 12.82 18.64
CA PHE A 326 -12.02 12.44 17.23
C PHE A 326 -12.64 13.45 16.25
N GLU A 327 -13.70 14.13 16.69
CA GLU A 327 -14.33 15.22 15.94
C GLU A 327 -13.39 16.42 15.80
N ASP A 328 -12.74 16.85 16.89
CA ASP A 328 -11.75 17.93 16.84
C ASP A 328 -10.54 17.54 16.00
N TRP A 329 -10.14 16.27 16.03
CA TRP A 329 -9.08 15.79 15.15
C TRP A 329 -9.46 15.96 13.66
N CYS A 330 -10.67 15.54 13.26
CA CYS A 330 -11.16 15.72 11.90
C CYS A 330 -11.33 17.20 11.49
N LYS A 331 -11.55 18.11 12.46
CA LYS A 331 -11.65 19.55 12.22
C LYS A 331 -10.29 20.24 12.04
N ASN A 332 -9.30 19.82 12.81
CA ASN A 332 -8.02 20.55 12.93
C ASN A 332 -6.91 19.95 12.05
N PHE A 333 -6.94 18.64 11.77
CA PHE A 333 -5.95 17.97 10.93
C PHE A 333 -6.42 17.85 9.48
N THR A 334 -5.47 17.79 8.55
CA THR A 334 -5.76 17.73 7.11
C THR A 334 -5.37 16.41 6.47
N ASP A 335 -4.31 15.77 6.97
CA ASP A 335 -3.73 14.58 6.35
C ASP A 335 -3.40 13.54 7.42
N SER A 336 -3.57 12.25 7.09
CA SER A 336 -3.12 11.13 7.92
C SER A 336 -2.47 10.03 7.09
N ASP A 337 -1.29 9.59 7.52
CA ASP A 337 -0.60 8.42 6.96
C ASP A 337 -0.88 7.21 7.85
N VAL A 338 -1.62 6.22 7.34
CA VAL A 338 -2.01 5.00 8.04
C VAL A 338 -1.17 3.83 7.52
N CYS A 339 -0.19 3.40 8.31
CA CYS A 339 0.70 2.30 7.98
C CYS A 339 0.19 0.99 8.61
N ARG A 340 -0.26 0.09 7.73
CA ARG A 340 -0.86 -1.19 8.12
C ARG A 340 0.21 -2.28 8.13
N LEU A 341 0.44 -2.86 9.31
CA LEU A 341 1.18 -4.12 9.43
C LEU A 341 0.25 -5.23 8.95
N ILE A 342 0.49 -5.72 7.73
CA ILE A 342 -0.36 -6.74 7.13
C ILE A 342 0.04 -8.11 7.67
N ASN A 343 -0.89 -8.75 8.39
CA ASN A 343 -0.69 -10.11 8.87
C ASN A 343 -0.92 -11.11 7.72
N THR A 344 0.14 -11.79 7.29
CA THR A 344 0.10 -12.84 6.26
C THR A 344 0.34 -14.24 6.85
N SER A 345 0.33 -14.38 8.18
CA SER A 345 0.60 -15.65 8.86
C SER A 345 -0.57 -16.61 8.74
N VAL A 346 -0.34 -17.79 8.17
CA VAL A 346 -1.37 -18.85 8.01
C VAL A 346 -1.86 -19.41 9.37
N LEU A 347 -1.12 -19.18 10.47
CA LEU A 347 -1.41 -19.71 11.81
C LEU A 347 -1.97 -18.66 12.78
N SER A 348 -2.77 -17.71 12.29
CA SER A 348 -3.32 -16.61 13.08
C SER A 348 -4.81 -16.78 13.37
N VAL A 349 -5.23 -16.40 14.58
CA VAL A 349 -6.66 -16.29 14.97
C VAL A 349 -7.31 -14.97 14.51
N GLN A 350 -6.51 -14.02 14.03
CA GLN A 350 -6.95 -12.73 13.47
C GLN A 350 -6.96 -12.77 11.94
N LYS A 351 -7.69 -11.82 11.30
CA LYS A 351 -7.74 -11.67 9.83
C LYS A 351 -6.33 -11.69 9.23
N THR A 352 -6.13 -12.60 8.28
CA THR A 352 -4.92 -12.73 7.47
C THR A 352 -5.19 -12.23 6.06
N TRP A 353 -4.12 -11.87 5.36
CA TRP A 353 -4.15 -11.47 3.96
C TRP A 353 -3.24 -12.39 3.16
N ASP A 354 -3.66 -12.75 1.96
CA ASP A 354 -2.78 -13.26 0.92
C ASP A 354 -2.08 -12.06 0.29
N GLU A 355 -0.76 -12.00 0.40
CA GLU A 355 0.07 -10.97 -0.22
C GLU A 355 0.83 -11.56 -1.40
N VAL A 356 0.71 -10.91 -2.56
CA VAL A 356 1.55 -11.22 -3.71
C VAL A 356 2.25 -9.94 -4.19
N VAL A 357 3.55 -10.05 -4.42
CA VAL A 357 4.44 -8.94 -4.80
C VAL A 357 5.03 -9.22 -6.18
N HIS A 358 4.93 -8.24 -7.08
CA HIS A 358 5.63 -8.24 -8.37
C HIS A 358 6.56 -7.03 -8.49
N PHE A 359 7.73 -7.27 -9.07
CA PHE A 359 8.69 -6.23 -9.45
C PHE A 359 8.53 -5.98 -10.96
N GLY A 360 8.37 -4.72 -11.36
CA GLY A 360 8.19 -4.35 -12.75
C GLY A 360 8.99 -3.11 -13.14
N THR A 361 9.06 -2.85 -14.44
CA THR A 361 9.79 -1.71 -15.01
C THR A 361 8.98 -1.08 -16.13
N TRP A 362 8.88 0.25 -16.12
CA TRP A 362 8.49 1.03 -17.29
C TRP A 362 9.72 1.20 -18.17
N SER A 363 9.81 0.42 -19.23
CA SER A 363 10.95 0.38 -20.15
C SER A 363 10.53 0.79 -21.57
N LYS A 364 11.48 1.41 -22.29
CA LYS A 364 11.30 1.77 -23.70
C LYS A 364 11.79 0.63 -24.61
N HIS A 365 11.01 0.32 -25.64
CA HIS A 365 11.39 -0.64 -26.67
C HIS A 365 10.93 -0.17 -28.05
N ALA A 366 11.65 -0.56 -29.11
CA ALA A 366 11.33 -0.18 -30.48
C ALA A 366 10.06 -0.87 -31.01
N ASP A 367 9.87 -2.16 -30.66
CA ASP A 367 8.62 -2.89 -30.88
C ASP A 367 7.55 -2.43 -29.86
N PRO A 368 6.42 -1.85 -30.32
CA PRO A 368 5.32 -1.41 -29.44
C PRO A 368 4.74 -2.50 -28.54
N LEU A 369 4.78 -3.77 -28.95
CA LEU A 369 4.28 -4.90 -28.14
C LEU A 369 5.20 -5.20 -26.94
N GLN A 370 6.46 -4.78 -27.02
CA GLN A 370 7.46 -4.95 -25.96
C GLN A 370 7.73 -3.65 -25.20
N ASN A 371 7.21 -2.51 -25.67
CA ASN A 371 7.28 -1.25 -24.93
C ASN A 371 6.46 -1.35 -23.63
N ARG A 372 6.94 -0.75 -22.54
CA ARG A 372 6.29 -0.82 -21.20
C ARG A 372 6.09 0.55 -20.55
N CYS A 373 6.38 1.65 -21.24
CA CYS A 373 6.22 3.02 -20.72
C CYS A 373 5.09 3.77 -21.47
N GLY A 374 3.86 3.27 -21.32
CA GLY A 374 2.71 3.68 -22.12
C GLY A 374 2.00 4.97 -21.67
N GLY A 375 2.29 5.48 -20.47
CA GLY A 375 1.58 6.61 -19.87
C GLY A 375 0.19 6.22 -19.34
N CYS A 376 -0.56 7.18 -18.79
CA CYS A 376 -1.88 6.93 -18.20
C CYS A 376 -3.00 6.79 -19.25
N MET A 377 -4.23 6.53 -18.81
CA MET A 377 -5.40 6.29 -19.68
C MET A 377 -5.75 7.45 -20.63
N ASN A 378 -5.26 8.66 -20.36
CA ASN A 378 -5.38 9.79 -21.29
C ASN A 378 -4.65 9.53 -22.62
N HIS A 379 -3.64 8.64 -22.60
CA HIS A 379 -2.84 8.21 -23.74
C HIS A 379 -3.36 6.89 -24.31
N LYS A 380 -4.61 6.86 -24.79
CA LYS A 380 -5.33 5.64 -25.21
C LYS A 380 -4.55 4.72 -26.16
N GLN A 381 -3.73 5.29 -27.04
CA GLN A 381 -2.93 4.55 -28.03
C GLN A 381 -1.78 3.75 -27.42
N THR A 382 -1.22 4.23 -26.30
CA THR A 382 -0.02 3.65 -25.68
C THR A 382 -0.28 3.07 -24.30
N PHE A 383 -1.39 3.42 -23.64
CA PHE A 383 -1.72 2.98 -22.28
C PHE A 383 -1.63 1.46 -22.08
N LEU A 384 -2.09 0.66 -23.05
CA LEU A 384 -2.06 -0.80 -22.95
C LEU A 384 -0.68 -1.42 -23.18
N GLN A 385 0.31 -0.63 -23.56
CA GLN A 385 1.71 -1.06 -23.62
C GLN A 385 2.29 -1.24 -22.22
N ASN A 386 1.79 -0.53 -21.20
CA ASN A 386 2.26 -0.71 -19.82
C ASN A 386 2.20 -2.19 -19.36
N PRO A 387 2.98 -2.58 -18.34
CA PRO A 387 2.83 -3.88 -17.68
C PRO A 387 1.36 -4.12 -17.28
N GLN A 388 0.90 -5.37 -17.37
CA GLN A 388 -0.47 -5.73 -17.07
C GLN A 388 -0.45 -6.93 -16.11
N TYR A 389 -1.11 -6.80 -14.97
CA TYR A 389 -1.13 -7.85 -13.95
C TYR A 389 -2.56 -8.31 -13.70
N MET A 390 -2.79 -9.61 -13.75
CA MET A 390 -4.11 -10.21 -13.62
C MET A 390 -4.26 -10.85 -12.25
N PHE A 391 -5.44 -10.72 -11.63
CA PHE A 391 -5.81 -11.41 -10.40
C PHE A 391 -7.30 -11.76 -10.39
N ASP A 392 -7.69 -12.68 -9.52
CA ASP A 392 -9.05 -13.16 -9.33
C ASP A 392 -9.57 -12.80 -7.93
N VAL A 393 -10.84 -12.38 -7.89
CA VAL A 393 -11.65 -12.30 -6.66
C VAL A 393 -12.65 -13.44 -6.70
N THR A 394 -12.54 -14.36 -5.75
CA THR A 394 -13.31 -15.62 -5.73
C THR A 394 -14.48 -15.61 -4.76
N LYS A 395 -14.53 -14.64 -3.85
CA LYS A 395 -15.69 -14.39 -2.99
C LYS A 395 -16.72 -13.54 -3.74
N GLU A 396 -17.98 -13.60 -3.32
CA GLU A 396 -19.05 -12.74 -3.87
C GLU A 396 -18.65 -11.26 -3.84
N GLU A 397 -18.01 -10.83 -2.74
CA GLU A 397 -17.28 -9.57 -2.61
C GLU A 397 -16.02 -9.77 -1.77
N ASP A 398 -14.94 -9.05 -2.10
CA ASP A 398 -13.71 -9.05 -1.32
C ASP A 398 -13.11 -7.63 -1.23
N GLU A 399 -12.50 -7.32 -0.09
CA GLU A 399 -11.72 -6.10 0.09
C GLU A 399 -10.34 -6.32 -0.53
N VAL A 400 -9.98 -5.52 -1.53
CA VAL A 400 -8.69 -5.62 -2.22
C VAL A 400 -7.87 -4.37 -1.92
N LEU A 401 -6.63 -4.58 -1.49
CA LEU A 401 -5.67 -3.50 -1.29
C LEU A 401 -4.59 -3.59 -2.36
N ILE A 402 -4.32 -2.48 -3.04
CA ILE A 402 -3.32 -2.38 -4.10
C ILE A 402 -2.34 -1.27 -3.74
N SER A 403 -1.05 -1.59 -3.68
CA SER A 403 0.03 -0.64 -3.44
C SER A 403 1.00 -0.66 -4.61
N LEU A 404 1.14 0.48 -5.28
CA LEU A 404 2.14 0.72 -6.33
C LEU A 404 3.21 1.64 -5.75
N GLN A 405 4.46 1.17 -5.70
CA GLN A 405 5.59 1.95 -5.19
C GLN A 405 6.68 2.04 -6.25
N GLN A 406 7.20 3.24 -6.50
CA GLN A 406 8.39 3.45 -7.31
C GLN A 406 9.65 3.44 -6.45
N LYS A 407 10.80 3.14 -7.05
CA LYS A 407 12.08 3.16 -6.35
C LYS A 407 12.40 4.57 -5.83
N ASP A 408 12.86 4.68 -4.58
CA ASP A 408 13.23 5.98 -4.00
C ASP A 408 14.38 6.62 -4.82
N LYS A 409 14.24 7.92 -5.09
CA LYS A 409 15.17 8.71 -5.89
C LYS A 409 15.96 9.72 -5.05
N LYS A 410 15.78 9.80 -3.73
CA LYS A 410 16.46 10.78 -2.87
C LYS A 410 17.98 10.80 -3.06
N ILE A 411 18.62 9.63 -3.24
CA ILE A 411 20.06 9.50 -3.51
C ILE A 411 20.53 10.28 -4.77
N HIS A 412 19.60 10.59 -5.67
CA HIS A 412 19.86 11.36 -6.89
C HIS A 412 19.48 12.84 -6.78
N LYS A 413 18.97 13.32 -5.63
CA LYS A 413 18.73 14.76 -5.37
C LYS A 413 19.96 15.63 -5.64
N PRO A 414 21.21 15.23 -5.25
CA PRO A 414 22.42 15.99 -5.59
C PRO A 414 22.64 16.21 -7.09
N HIS A 415 22.07 15.35 -7.93
CA HIS A 415 22.19 15.41 -9.39
C HIS A 415 20.95 16.00 -10.07
N GLY A 416 20.01 16.57 -9.31
CA GLY A 416 18.76 17.12 -9.83
C GLY A 416 17.74 16.07 -10.30
N MET A 417 17.96 14.79 -9.98
CA MET A 417 17.14 13.66 -10.44
C MET A 417 16.39 12.96 -9.29
N GLY A 418 16.18 13.69 -8.20
CA GLY A 418 15.60 13.17 -6.96
C GLY A 418 14.08 13.29 -6.81
N GLU A 419 13.40 13.83 -7.81
CA GLU A 419 11.95 13.95 -7.80
C GLU A 419 11.28 12.61 -8.12
N ASN A 420 10.19 12.33 -7.41
CA ASN A 420 9.33 11.19 -7.70
C ASN A 420 8.68 11.37 -9.10
N LEU A 421 8.32 10.26 -9.72
CA LEU A 421 7.47 10.26 -10.90
C LEU A 421 6.02 10.45 -10.47
N THR A 422 5.20 11.08 -11.33
CA THR A 422 3.74 10.99 -11.18
C THR A 422 3.29 9.59 -11.62
N ILE A 423 2.84 8.76 -10.69
CA ILE A 423 2.44 7.37 -10.93
C ILE A 423 1.00 7.12 -10.53
N GLY A 424 0.40 6.06 -11.07
CA GLY A 424 -0.93 5.59 -10.73
C GLY A 424 -1.26 4.29 -11.47
N PHE A 425 -2.47 3.77 -11.29
CA PHE A 425 -2.91 2.56 -11.97
C PHE A 425 -4.42 2.56 -12.21
N ALA A 426 -4.86 1.73 -13.15
CA ALA A 426 -6.27 1.44 -13.38
C ALA A 426 -6.54 -0.06 -13.23
N VAL A 427 -7.77 -0.39 -12.83
CA VAL A 427 -8.24 -1.76 -12.60
C VAL A 427 -9.42 -2.02 -13.52
N PHE A 428 -9.31 -3.05 -14.35
CA PHE A 428 -10.33 -3.45 -15.30
C PHE A 428 -10.92 -4.80 -14.91
N LYS A 429 -12.26 -4.93 -14.93
CA LYS A 429 -12.92 -6.24 -14.89
C LYS A 429 -12.91 -6.84 -16.30
N VAL A 430 -12.35 -8.03 -16.43
CA VAL A 430 -12.08 -8.68 -17.71
C VAL A 430 -12.74 -10.06 -17.80
N GLU A 431 -12.47 -10.78 -18.88
CA GLU A 431 -13.02 -12.11 -19.14
C GLU A 431 -12.51 -13.16 -18.16
N LEU A 432 -13.41 -14.01 -17.66
CA LEU A 432 -13.11 -15.06 -16.66
C LEU A 432 -12.05 -16.06 -17.13
N ASN A 433 -11.85 -16.19 -18.44
CA ASN A 433 -10.86 -17.08 -19.04
C ASN A 433 -9.71 -16.34 -19.74
N ARG A 434 -9.52 -15.03 -19.48
CA ARG A 434 -8.39 -14.28 -20.04
C ARG A 434 -7.07 -14.90 -19.59
N LYS A 435 -6.13 -15.00 -20.54
CA LYS A 435 -4.77 -15.52 -20.36
C LYS A 435 -3.69 -14.64 -21.00
N TYR A 436 -4.10 -13.68 -21.83
CA TYR A 436 -3.25 -12.84 -22.65
C TYR A 436 -3.53 -11.37 -22.34
N ARG A 437 -2.57 -10.52 -22.69
CA ARG A 437 -2.64 -9.07 -22.53
C ARG A 437 -3.91 -8.51 -23.15
N MET A 438 -4.42 -7.47 -22.51
CA MET A 438 -5.55 -6.67 -22.97
C MET A 438 -5.07 -5.70 -24.05
N HIS A 439 -5.75 -5.70 -25.20
CA HIS A 439 -5.44 -4.80 -26.31
C HIS A 439 -6.57 -3.83 -26.64
N ASP A 440 -7.67 -3.89 -25.91
CA ASP A 440 -8.76 -2.92 -26.02
C ASP A 440 -9.27 -2.46 -24.65
N ILE A 441 -9.49 -1.16 -24.51
CA ILE A 441 -10.11 -0.54 -23.33
C ILE A 441 -11.61 -0.35 -23.47
N ILE A 442 -12.15 -0.37 -24.70
CA ILE A 442 -13.55 0.03 -24.98
C ILE A 442 -14.51 -1.10 -24.57
N THR A 443 -14.10 -2.34 -24.76
CA THR A 443 -14.89 -3.53 -24.41
C THR A 443 -14.79 -3.94 -22.95
N GLN A 444 -13.84 -3.37 -22.23
CA GLN A 444 -13.52 -3.73 -20.85
C GLN A 444 -14.08 -2.69 -19.89
N GLN A 445 -14.42 -3.12 -18.68
CA GLN A 445 -14.99 -2.23 -17.67
C GLN A 445 -13.89 -1.75 -16.73
N ASN A 446 -13.53 -0.47 -16.82
CA ASN A 446 -12.74 0.18 -15.78
C ASN A 446 -13.58 0.27 -14.50
N VAL A 447 -13.21 -0.49 -13.47
CA VAL A 447 -13.92 -0.52 -12.19
C VAL A 447 -13.28 0.40 -11.15
N ALA A 448 -12.03 0.79 -11.34
CA ALA A 448 -11.33 1.69 -10.43
C ALA A 448 -10.10 2.32 -11.09
N THR A 449 -9.81 3.57 -10.74
CA THR A 449 -8.57 4.26 -11.14
C THR A 449 -8.01 5.01 -9.95
N SER A 450 -6.71 4.85 -9.69
CA SER A 450 -6.06 5.58 -8.60
C SER A 450 -5.88 7.05 -8.99
N THR A 451 -5.75 7.91 -7.99
CA THR A 451 -5.20 9.24 -8.22
C THR A 451 -3.78 9.10 -8.79
N TYR A 452 -3.44 9.93 -9.78
CA TYR A 452 -2.08 10.07 -10.26
C TYR A 452 -1.40 11.18 -9.48
N ILE A 453 -0.37 10.85 -8.71
CA ILE A 453 0.28 11.78 -7.80
C ILE A 453 1.80 11.63 -7.87
N ASN A 454 2.49 12.73 -7.65
CA ASN A 454 3.95 12.77 -7.51
C ASN A 454 4.36 12.31 -6.11
N ALA A 455 4.18 11.01 -5.82
CA ALA A 455 4.52 10.39 -4.55
C ALA A 455 5.28 9.08 -4.76
N ARG A 456 6.04 8.63 -3.76
CA ARG A 456 6.80 7.38 -3.83
C ARG A 456 5.87 6.17 -3.90
N THR A 457 4.73 6.24 -3.22
CA THR A 457 3.73 5.17 -3.16
C THR A 457 2.34 5.71 -3.47
N VAL A 458 1.55 4.91 -4.21
CA VAL A 458 0.12 5.11 -4.43
C VAL A 458 -0.61 3.88 -3.93
N PHE A 459 -1.61 4.10 -3.08
CA PHE A 459 -2.40 3.05 -2.46
C PHE A 459 -3.88 3.20 -2.84
N MET A 460 -4.54 2.07 -3.07
CA MET A 460 -5.99 2.00 -3.22
C MET A 460 -6.53 0.85 -2.39
N ARG A 461 -7.61 1.14 -1.67
CA ARG A 461 -8.50 0.16 -1.04
C ARG A 461 -9.82 0.18 -1.80
N ASN A 462 -10.28 -0.98 -2.25
CA ASN A 462 -11.57 -1.09 -2.93
C ASN A 462 -12.27 -2.40 -2.57
N VAL A 463 -13.60 -2.42 -2.62
CA VAL A 463 -14.39 -3.66 -2.51
C VAL A 463 -14.77 -4.08 -3.92
N LEU A 464 -14.27 -5.23 -4.35
CA LEU A 464 -14.51 -5.77 -5.69
C LEU A 464 -15.43 -6.97 -5.60
N GLN A 465 -16.32 -7.08 -6.57
CA GLN A 465 -17.21 -8.23 -6.72
C GLN A 465 -16.44 -9.44 -7.27
N GLU A 466 -17.01 -10.63 -7.18
CA GLU A 466 -16.45 -11.82 -7.81
C GLU A 466 -16.13 -11.59 -9.30
N GLY A 467 -14.94 -12.01 -9.71
CA GLY A 467 -14.52 -11.93 -11.10
C GLY A 467 -13.01 -11.89 -11.28
N ARG A 468 -12.61 -11.69 -12.54
CA ARG A 468 -11.21 -11.56 -12.95
C ARG A 468 -10.90 -10.12 -13.32
N TYR A 469 -9.73 -9.66 -12.90
CA TYR A 469 -9.32 -8.27 -13.02
C TYR A 469 -7.92 -8.13 -13.60
N VAL A 470 -7.65 -7.00 -14.25
CA VAL A 470 -6.32 -6.59 -14.72
C VAL A 470 -5.97 -5.22 -14.15
N ILE A 471 -4.82 -5.13 -13.49
CA ILE A 471 -4.20 -3.88 -13.01
C ILE A 471 -3.16 -3.43 -14.03
N ILE A 472 -3.23 -2.16 -14.42
CA ILE A 472 -2.26 -1.54 -15.33
C ILE A 472 -1.58 -0.38 -14.62
N PRO A 473 -0.40 -0.61 -14.00
CA PRO A 473 0.41 0.46 -13.41
C PRO A 473 1.12 1.27 -14.48
N SER A 474 1.07 2.60 -14.35
CA SER A 474 1.70 3.49 -15.31
C SER A 474 2.21 4.79 -14.67
N THR A 475 3.16 5.41 -15.35
CA THR A 475 3.46 6.83 -15.15
C THR A 475 2.37 7.69 -15.80
N PHE A 476 2.23 8.94 -15.35
CA PHE A 476 1.25 9.84 -15.94
C PHE A 476 1.53 10.10 -17.43
N ARG A 477 2.78 10.49 -17.75
CA ARG A 477 3.24 10.70 -19.13
C ARG A 477 3.82 9.41 -19.73
N PRO A 478 3.67 9.18 -21.04
CA PRO A 478 4.36 8.10 -21.73
C PRO A 478 5.87 8.35 -21.80
N GLU A 479 6.63 7.31 -22.16
CA GLU A 479 8.10 7.34 -22.31
C GLU A 479 8.89 7.68 -21.04
N VAL A 480 8.25 7.70 -19.89
CA VAL A 480 8.91 7.86 -18.60
C VAL A 480 9.39 6.50 -18.12
N LEU A 481 10.68 6.40 -17.82
CA LEU A 481 11.32 5.16 -17.36
C LEU A 481 11.36 5.08 -15.83
N GLY A 482 11.27 3.88 -15.30
CA GLY A 482 11.45 3.65 -13.86
C GLY A 482 11.10 2.24 -13.43
N ASP A 483 11.60 1.85 -12.26
CA ASP A 483 11.27 0.58 -11.62
C ASP A 483 10.16 0.80 -10.59
N PHE A 484 9.28 -0.19 -10.47
CA PHE A 484 8.22 -0.21 -9.48
C PHE A 484 8.07 -1.59 -8.84
N ILE A 485 7.46 -1.62 -7.66
CA ILE A 485 6.85 -2.81 -7.09
C ILE A 485 5.34 -2.60 -7.03
N ILE A 486 4.60 -3.67 -7.27
CA ILE A 486 3.16 -3.72 -7.03
C ILE A 486 2.86 -4.84 -6.05
N ARG A 487 2.12 -4.50 -4.99
CA ARG A 487 1.69 -5.42 -3.94
C ARG A 487 0.17 -5.46 -3.96
N VAL A 488 -0.39 -6.67 -4.04
CA VAL A 488 -1.85 -6.90 -3.97
C VAL A 488 -2.14 -7.75 -2.75
N PHE A 489 -3.16 -7.33 -2.01
CA PHE A 489 -3.63 -8.02 -0.83
C PHE A 489 -5.11 -8.39 -1.00
N THR A 490 -5.40 -9.66 -0.84
CA THR A 490 -6.75 -10.25 -0.91
C THR A 490 -6.98 -11.15 0.30
N ASP A 491 -8.24 -11.49 0.60
CA ASP A 491 -8.52 -12.37 1.75
C ASP A 491 -8.06 -13.82 1.51
N VAL A 492 -8.02 -14.23 0.25
CA VAL A 492 -7.61 -15.56 -0.21
C VAL A 492 -6.68 -15.43 -1.41
N ASN A 493 -6.05 -16.53 -1.82
CA ASN A 493 -5.17 -16.54 -2.98
C ASN A 493 -5.90 -16.03 -4.24
N SER A 494 -5.28 -15.05 -4.90
CA SER A 494 -5.87 -14.35 -6.05
C SER A 494 -5.20 -14.69 -7.40
N ASP A 495 -4.28 -15.66 -7.45
CA ASP A 495 -3.54 -16.05 -8.67
C ASP A 495 -2.88 -14.84 -9.38
N PHE A 496 -2.39 -13.87 -8.58
CA PHE A 496 -1.84 -12.61 -9.09
C PHE A 496 -0.55 -12.79 -9.89
N ARG A 497 -0.60 -12.45 -11.19
CA ARG A 497 0.53 -12.65 -12.12
C ARG A 497 0.57 -11.65 -13.27
N GLU A 498 1.74 -11.47 -13.87
CA GLU A 498 1.88 -10.65 -15.08
C GLU A 498 1.33 -11.35 -16.32
N LEU A 499 0.61 -10.59 -17.16
CA LEU A 499 0.24 -10.98 -18.52
C LEU A 499 1.38 -10.54 -19.47
N VAL A 500 2.21 -11.51 -19.84
CA VAL A 500 3.38 -11.29 -20.70
C VAL A 500 3.12 -11.56 -22.18
N LEU A 501 2.10 -12.37 -22.50
CA LEU A 501 1.80 -12.82 -23.85
C LEU A 501 0.64 -12.03 -24.46
N ASP A 502 0.79 -11.55 -25.69
CA ASP A 502 -0.26 -10.81 -26.42
C ASP A 502 -1.31 -11.76 -27.04
N LYS A 503 -0.92 -12.99 -27.40
CA LYS A 503 -1.79 -13.97 -28.08
C LYS A 503 -1.28 -15.40 -27.89
N PRO A 504 -2.07 -16.43 -28.23
CA PRO A 504 -1.61 -17.82 -28.23
C PRO A 504 -0.34 -18.02 -29.08
N HIS A 505 0.64 -18.74 -28.54
CA HIS A 505 1.85 -19.09 -29.28
C HIS A 505 1.58 -20.06 -30.43
N VAL A 506 2.33 -19.89 -31.51
CA VAL A 506 2.46 -20.90 -32.56
C VAL A 506 3.35 -22.02 -32.00
N GLN A 507 2.81 -23.23 -31.89
CA GLN A 507 3.55 -24.42 -31.49
C GLN A 507 4.03 -25.17 -32.74
N CYS A 508 5.04 -26.03 -32.62
CA CYS A 508 5.53 -26.85 -33.73
C CYS A 508 4.45 -27.74 -34.38
N TRP A 509 3.40 -28.09 -33.62
CA TRP A 509 2.25 -28.87 -34.10
C TRP A 509 1.08 -28.00 -34.59
N SER A 510 1.19 -26.67 -34.58
CA SER A 510 0.12 -25.76 -35.02
C SER A 510 -0.27 -25.97 -36.48
N SER A 511 0.64 -26.44 -37.33
CA SER A 511 0.36 -26.81 -38.73
C SER A 511 -0.63 -27.99 -38.83
N PHE A 512 -0.65 -28.89 -37.85
CA PHE A 512 -1.54 -30.07 -37.82
C PHE A 512 -2.82 -29.82 -36.99
N LEU A 513 -2.70 -29.09 -35.87
CA LEU A 513 -3.81 -28.83 -34.94
C LEU A 513 -4.57 -27.52 -35.22
N GLY A 514 -4.12 -26.74 -36.22
CA GLY A 514 -4.63 -25.41 -36.53
C GLY A 514 -4.17 -24.33 -35.53
N TYR A 515 -4.14 -23.09 -36.01
CA TYR A 515 -3.88 -21.88 -35.23
C TYR A 515 -5.13 -20.99 -35.19
N PRO A 516 -5.36 -20.20 -34.11
CA PRO A 516 -6.48 -19.27 -34.06
C PRO A 516 -6.51 -18.33 -35.27
N GLN A 517 -7.69 -18.16 -35.85
CA GLN A 517 -7.94 -17.30 -37.01
C GLN A 517 -8.80 -16.09 -36.66
N ALA A 518 -9.47 -16.13 -35.50
CA ALA A 518 -10.25 -15.04 -34.98
C ALA A 518 -10.22 -15.04 -33.44
N VAL A 519 -10.44 -13.88 -32.86
CA VAL A 519 -10.71 -13.71 -31.43
C VAL A 519 -12.14 -13.20 -31.27
N THR A 520 -12.89 -13.83 -30.38
CA THR A 520 -14.27 -13.44 -30.08
C THR A 520 -14.41 -13.17 -28.59
N GLN A 521 -14.86 -11.98 -28.24
CA GLN A 521 -15.34 -11.62 -26.92
C GLN A 521 -16.85 -11.71 -26.87
N ILE A 522 -17.36 -12.25 -25.76
CA ILE A 522 -18.78 -12.27 -25.45
C ILE A 522 -18.99 -11.71 -24.05
N TYR A 523 -19.95 -10.81 -23.94
CA TYR A 523 -20.37 -10.22 -22.68
C TYR A 523 -21.85 -10.51 -22.49
N VAL A 524 -22.18 -11.32 -21.48
CA VAL A 524 -23.56 -11.63 -21.12
C VAL A 524 -23.95 -10.75 -19.93
N HIS A 525 -24.89 -9.83 -20.18
CA HIS A 525 -25.34 -8.86 -19.19
C HIS A 525 -26.28 -9.51 -18.17
N SER A 526 -27.39 -10.06 -18.66
CA SER A 526 -28.47 -10.61 -17.83
C SER A 526 -29.32 -11.63 -18.61
N ALA A 527 -30.20 -12.32 -17.90
CA ALA A 527 -31.36 -12.97 -18.49
C ALA A 527 -32.64 -12.46 -17.82
N ASP A 528 -33.75 -12.50 -18.55
CA ASP A 528 -35.06 -12.04 -18.07
C ASP A 528 -36.11 -13.14 -18.28
N GLY A 529 -37.02 -13.31 -17.32
CA GLY A 529 -38.19 -14.17 -17.45
C GLY A 529 -37.89 -15.66 -17.52
N LEU A 530 -36.83 -16.11 -16.85
CA LEU A 530 -36.49 -17.54 -16.78
C LEU A 530 -37.63 -18.37 -16.18
N GLN A 531 -37.69 -19.65 -16.52
CA GLN A 531 -38.66 -20.58 -15.93
C GLN A 531 -38.35 -20.79 -14.43
N SER A 532 -39.39 -20.78 -13.60
CA SER A 532 -39.27 -21.18 -12.19
C SER A 532 -39.00 -22.68 -12.12
N GLN A 533 -38.03 -23.09 -11.30
CA GLN A 533 -37.72 -24.50 -11.04
C GLN A 533 -37.76 -24.84 -9.54
N ASP A 534 -37.64 -23.83 -8.68
CA ASP A 534 -37.58 -24.03 -7.24
C ASP A 534 -38.98 -24.01 -6.60
N SER A 535 -39.12 -24.68 -5.46
CA SER A 535 -40.40 -24.83 -4.73
C SER A 535 -40.98 -23.50 -4.21
N ASN A 536 -40.16 -22.47 -4.07
CA ASN A 536 -40.51 -21.11 -3.68
C ASN A 536 -40.91 -20.21 -4.87
N GLY A 537 -40.90 -20.72 -6.10
CA GLY A 537 -41.16 -19.93 -7.31
C GLY A 537 -39.94 -19.26 -7.93
N GLY A 538 -38.74 -19.56 -7.43
CA GLY A 538 -37.44 -19.05 -7.86
C GLY A 538 -36.67 -19.96 -8.83
N ALA A 539 -35.40 -19.61 -9.04
CA ALA A 539 -34.39 -20.39 -9.74
C ALA A 539 -32.99 -19.95 -9.27
N ASP A 540 -32.00 -20.83 -9.35
CA ASP A 540 -30.59 -20.59 -9.09
C ASP A 540 -29.76 -20.61 -10.39
N PRO A 541 -29.93 -19.63 -11.32
CA PRO A 541 -29.33 -19.71 -12.65
C PRO A 541 -27.81 -19.44 -12.67
N TYR A 542 -27.11 -20.14 -13.56
CA TYR A 542 -25.73 -19.86 -13.97
C TYR A 542 -25.55 -20.03 -15.49
N LEU A 543 -24.47 -19.44 -16.03
CA LEU A 543 -24.12 -19.52 -17.45
C LEU A 543 -23.04 -20.55 -17.71
N LEU A 544 -23.16 -21.25 -18.83
CA LEU A 544 -22.09 -22.03 -19.46
C LEU A 544 -21.88 -21.56 -20.90
N ILE A 545 -20.78 -20.86 -21.13
CA ILE A 545 -20.38 -20.37 -22.46
C ILE A 545 -19.36 -21.35 -23.04
N SER A 546 -19.62 -21.87 -24.23
CA SER A 546 -18.78 -22.88 -24.85
C SER A 546 -18.42 -22.56 -26.29
N CYS A 547 -17.15 -22.80 -26.64
CA CYS A 547 -16.63 -22.65 -28.00
C CYS A 547 -15.47 -23.65 -28.20
N GLU A 548 -15.53 -24.44 -29.27
CA GLU A 548 -14.45 -25.37 -29.66
C GLU A 548 -13.98 -26.33 -28.53
N GLY A 549 -14.89 -26.73 -27.64
CA GLY A 549 -14.59 -27.59 -26.50
C GLY A 549 -14.09 -26.86 -25.25
N SER A 550 -13.71 -25.58 -25.38
CA SER A 550 -13.45 -24.71 -24.22
C SER A 550 -14.77 -24.25 -23.60
N LYS A 551 -14.79 -24.14 -22.28
CA LYS A 551 -15.96 -23.75 -21.50
C LYS A 551 -15.60 -22.67 -20.49
N VAL A 552 -16.52 -21.73 -20.28
CA VAL A 552 -16.45 -20.70 -19.23
C VAL A 552 -17.76 -20.76 -18.48
N GLN A 553 -17.68 -20.87 -17.16
CA GLN A 553 -18.84 -20.91 -16.28
C GLN A 553 -18.77 -19.74 -15.31
N CYS A 554 -19.90 -19.07 -15.07
CA CYS A 554 -19.99 -18.05 -14.04
C CYS A 554 -20.50 -18.62 -12.71
N ALA A 555 -20.47 -17.80 -11.67
CA ALA A 555 -21.12 -18.09 -10.41
C ALA A 555 -22.64 -18.21 -10.55
N VAL A 556 -23.24 -18.94 -9.61
CA VAL A 556 -24.69 -19.13 -9.49
C VAL A 556 -25.31 -17.87 -8.91
N ARG A 557 -26.42 -17.41 -9.51
CA ARG A 557 -27.25 -16.33 -8.94
C ARG A 557 -28.42 -16.97 -8.22
N LYS A 558 -28.58 -16.65 -6.94
CA LYS A 558 -29.56 -17.35 -6.09
C LYS A 558 -30.95 -16.74 -6.19
N ASP A 559 -31.96 -17.59 -6.16
CA ASP A 559 -33.39 -17.27 -6.01
C ASP A 559 -33.86 -16.11 -6.93
N THR A 560 -33.55 -16.21 -8.22
CA THR A 560 -33.89 -15.19 -9.20
C THR A 560 -34.22 -15.75 -10.59
N ARG A 561 -35.27 -15.18 -11.19
CA ARG A 561 -35.66 -15.46 -12.58
C ARG A 561 -35.18 -14.38 -13.56
N ASN A 562 -34.55 -13.33 -13.04
CA ASN A 562 -34.01 -12.21 -13.81
C ASN A 562 -32.55 -11.92 -13.40
N PRO A 563 -31.64 -12.91 -13.54
CA PRO A 563 -30.27 -12.76 -13.05
C PRO A 563 -29.49 -11.70 -13.82
N SER A 564 -28.74 -10.87 -13.09
CA SER A 564 -27.60 -10.13 -13.63
C SER A 564 -26.35 -11.01 -13.56
N PHE A 565 -25.77 -11.32 -14.71
CA PHE A 565 -24.59 -12.18 -14.79
C PHE A 565 -23.30 -11.38 -14.81
N ASP A 566 -23.28 -10.26 -15.54
CA ASP A 566 -22.08 -9.44 -15.80
C ASP A 566 -20.84 -10.29 -16.16
N THR A 567 -21.05 -11.30 -17.01
CA THR A 567 -20.04 -12.33 -17.30
C THR A 567 -19.41 -12.10 -18.67
N ARG A 568 -18.08 -12.05 -18.71
CA ARG A 568 -17.31 -11.89 -19.95
C ARG A 568 -16.46 -13.13 -20.22
N ALA A 569 -16.35 -13.52 -21.49
CA ALA A 569 -15.50 -14.61 -21.96
C ALA A 569 -14.81 -14.25 -23.28
N ILE A 570 -13.56 -14.71 -23.47
CA ILE A 570 -12.76 -14.50 -24.68
C ILE A 570 -12.34 -15.84 -25.28
N PHE A 571 -12.51 -16.02 -26.59
CA PHE A 571 -12.15 -17.24 -27.29
C PHE A 571 -11.27 -16.95 -28.49
N TYR A 572 -10.09 -17.58 -28.52
CA TYR A 572 -9.21 -17.60 -29.69
C TYR A 572 -9.58 -18.81 -30.55
N ARG A 573 -10.33 -18.56 -31.63
CA ARG A 573 -11.06 -19.57 -32.41
C ARG A 573 -10.24 -20.06 -33.59
N LYS A 574 -10.01 -21.37 -33.67
CA LYS A 574 -9.33 -22.02 -34.81
C LYS A 574 -10.28 -22.27 -35.98
N LYS A 575 -11.58 -22.38 -35.69
CA LYS A 575 -12.65 -22.70 -36.62
C LYS A 575 -13.76 -21.65 -36.47
N PRO A 576 -13.59 -20.43 -37.01
CA PRO A 576 -14.55 -19.32 -36.85
C PRO A 576 -15.97 -19.62 -37.37
N HIS A 577 -16.16 -20.65 -38.19
CA HIS A 577 -17.47 -21.12 -38.62
C HIS A 577 -18.23 -21.92 -37.55
N LYS A 578 -17.54 -22.45 -36.53
CA LYS A 578 -18.18 -23.17 -35.42
C LYS A 578 -18.80 -22.18 -34.46
N PRO A 579 -20.08 -22.32 -34.09
CA PRO A 579 -20.75 -21.33 -33.27
C PRO A 579 -20.24 -21.32 -31.81
N ILE A 580 -20.55 -20.24 -31.12
CA ILE A 580 -20.45 -20.12 -29.66
C ILE A 580 -21.83 -20.40 -29.08
N THR A 581 -21.89 -21.28 -28.09
CA THR A 581 -23.14 -21.61 -27.39
C THR A 581 -23.12 -21.02 -26.00
N VAL A 582 -24.12 -20.21 -25.66
CA VAL A 582 -24.37 -19.72 -24.30
C VAL A 582 -25.56 -20.47 -23.75
N GLN A 583 -25.36 -21.20 -22.66
CA GLN A 583 -26.41 -21.97 -22.00
C GLN A 583 -26.71 -21.37 -20.64
N VAL A 584 -27.99 -21.39 -20.26
CA VAL A 584 -28.47 -21.06 -18.92
C VAL A 584 -28.88 -22.36 -18.25
N TRP A 585 -28.43 -22.55 -17.01
CA TRP A 585 -28.67 -23.75 -16.21
C TRP A 585 -29.15 -23.35 -14.82
N ASN A 586 -30.04 -24.13 -14.22
CA ASN A 586 -30.41 -24.04 -12.81
C ASN A 586 -29.46 -24.90 -11.99
N ARG A 587 -28.93 -24.38 -10.88
CA ARG A 587 -28.18 -25.17 -9.91
C ARG A 587 -29.16 -25.90 -9.00
N ASP A 588 -29.07 -27.23 -8.97
CA ASP A 588 -29.93 -28.07 -8.12
C ASP A 588 -29.10 -29.04 -7.28
N ALA A 589 -29.64 -29.47 -6.14
CA ALA A 589 -28.93 -30.33 -5.19
C ALA A 589 -28.56 -31.72 -5.77
N VAL A 590 -29.37 -32.23 -6.69
CA VAL A 590 -29.20 -33.58 -7.27
C VAL A 590 -28.58 -33.50 -8.67
N LYS A 591 -29.12 -32.63 -9.53
CA LYS A 591 -28.70 -32.51 -10.92
C LYS A 591 -29.16 -31.18 -11.50
N ASP A 592 -28.22 -30.40 -11.99
CA ASP A 592 -28.50 -29.14 -12.67
C ASP A 592 -29.46 -29.30 -13.84
N GLU A 593 -30.42 -28.39 -13.94
CA GLU A 593 -31.44 -28.39 -14.98
C GLU A 593 -31.12 -27.39 -16.09
N PHE A 594 -31.39 -27.78 -17.33
CA PHE A 594 -31.16 -26.93 -18.48
C PHE A 594 -32.34 -25.96 -18.67
N MET A 595 -32.06 -24.66 -18.68
CA MET A 595 -33.10 -23.62 -18.80
C MET A 595 -33.22 -23.04 -20.21
N GLY A 596 -32.20 -23.23 -21.05
CA GLY A 596 -32.20 -22.77 -22.43
C GLY A 596 -30.81 -22.42 -22.93
N GLN A 597 -30.71 -22.17 -24.23
CA GLN A 597 -29.46 -21.70 -24.84
C GLN A 597 -29.70 -20.73 -25.99
N VAL A 598 -28.65 -20.00 -26.34
CA VAL A 598 -28.52 -19.32 -27.63
C VAL A 598 -27.24 -19.79 -28.32
N VAL A 599 -27.33 -19.94 -29.64
CA VAL A 599 -26.21 -20.37 -30.49
C VAL A 599 -25.87 -19.22 -31.43
N LEU A 600 -24.65 -18.72 -31.32
CA LEU A 600 -24.19 -17.50 -31.98
C LEU A 600 -23.13 -17.85 -33.01
N THR A 601 -23.32 -17.43 -34.26
CA THR A 601 -22.30 -17.59 -35.31
C THR A 601 -21.03 -16.82 -34.97
N ALA A 602 -21.18 -15.64 -34.36
CA ALA A 602 -20.10 -14.76 -33.96
C ALA A 602 -19.21 -14.37 -35.16
N SER A 603 -19.85 -13.77 -36.16
CA SER A 603 -19.18 -13.31 -37.37
C SER A 603 -18.50 -11.97 -37.13
N PRO A 604 -17.37 -11.66 -37.80
CA PRO A 604 -16.78 -10.32 -37.76
C PRO A 604 -17.72 -9.20 -38.24
N GLU A 605 -18.73 -9.54 -39.06
CA GLU A 605 -19.73 -8.58 -39.56
C GLU A 605 -20.91 -8.40 -38.58
N ASP A 606 -20.96 -9.14 -37.47
CA ASP A 606 -22.02 -8.98 -36.48
C ASP A 606 -21.96 -7.60 -35.82
N SER A 607 -23.12 -6.93 -35.69
CA SER A 607 -23.19 -5.69 -34.89
C SER A 607 -22.67 -5.94 -33.48
N SER A 608 -21.86 -5.01 -32.99
CA SER A 608 -21.36 -4.97 -31.63
C SER A 608 -22.38 -4.45 -30.63
N ASP A 609 -23.60 -4.08 -31.04
CA ASP A 609 -24.62 -3.60 -30.11
C ASP A 609 -25.15 -4.75 -29.23
N PRO A 610 -25.59 -4.45 -27.99
CA PRO A 610 -26.27 -5.44 -27.16
C PRO A 610 -27.53 -5.99 -27.86
N LYS A 611 -27.68 -7.32 -27.81
CA LYS A 611 -28.79 -8.08 -28.41
C LYS A 611 -29.58 -8.75 -27.29
N LYS A 612 -30.90 -8.67 -27.38
CA LYS A 612 -31.84 -9.47 -26.58
C LYS A 612 -32.30 -10.65 -27.42
N LEU A 613 -32.01 -11.87 -26.97
CA LEU A 613 -32.25 -13.10 -27.73
C LEU A 613 -33.15 -14.05 -26.93
N GLN A 614 -34.10 -14.69 -27.61
CA GLN A 614 -34.98 -15.70 -27.02
C GLN A 614 -34.19 -16.99 -26.72
N LEU A 615 -34.37 -17.56 -25.52
CA LEU A 615 -33.78 -18.85 -25.17
C LEU A 615 -34.46 -19.98 -25.98
N ARG A 616 -33.68 -21.01 -26.33
CA ARG A 616 -34.17 -22.16 -27.11
C ARG A 616 -33.73 -23.48 -26.52
N LYS A 617 -34.39 -24.56 -26.95
CA LYS A 617 -33.99 -25.94 -26.60
C LYS A 617 -32.66 -26.33 -27.24
N ARG A 618 -32.15 -27.52 -26.88
CA ARG A 618 -30.90 -28.10 -27.40
C ARG A 618 -31.15 -29.34 -28.26
N GLY A 619 -30.18 -29.70 -29.11
CA GLY A 619 -30.26 -30.92 -29.92
C GLY A 619 -31.19 -30.76 -31.13
N ARG A 620 -32.08 -31.74 -31.34
CA ARG A 620 -32.97 -31.76 -32.52
C ARG A 620 -34.09 -30.72 -32.47
N GLU A 621 -34.39 -30.17 -31.30
CA GLU A 621 -35.47 -29.21 -31.05
C GLU A 621 -34.97 -27.76 -30.95
N MET A 622 -33.80 -27.43 -31.50
CA MET A 622 -33.20 -26.08 -31.39
C MET A 622 -34.01 -24.93 -32.01
N ALA A 623 -35.07 -25.24 -32.77
CA ALA A 623 -36.02 -24.25 -33.27
C ALA A 623 -37.05 -23.83 -32.21
N ASP A 624 -37.29 -24.67 -31.21
CA ASP A 624 -38.32 -24.45 -30.18
C ASP A 624 -37.85 -23.43 -29.15
N GLU A 625 -38.72 -22.47 -28.86
CA GLU A 625 -38.51 -21.45 -27.83
C GLU A 625 -38.65 -22.04 -26.42
N MET A 626 -37.82 -21.54 -25.51
CA MET A 626 -37.88 -21.78 -24.08
C MET A 626 -38.24 -20.48 -23.37
N PRO A 627 -38.82 -20.53 -22.15
CA PRO A 627 -39.10 -19.33 -21.38
C PRO A 627 -37.85 -18.49 -21.13
N GLY A 628 -38.00 -17.17 -21.29
CA GLY A 628 -36.98 -16.19 -20.96
C GLY A 628 -36.07 -15.79 -22.13
N THR A 629 -35.36 -14.70 -21.90
CA THR A 629 -34.48 -14.06 -22.88
C THR A 629 -33.12 -13.81 -22.27
N ILE A 630 -32.09 -13.70 -23.11
CA ILE A 630 -30.72 -13.37 -22.69
C ILE A 630 -30.28 -12.07 -23.37
N ASN A 631 -29.69 -11.18 -22.58
CA ASN A 631 -29.14 -9.91 -23.04
C ASN A 631 -27.62 -10.04 -23.12
N LEU A 632 -27.05 -9.95 -24.32
CA LEU A 632 -25.62 -10.14 -24.54
C LEU A 632 -25.06 -9.27 -25.65
N ARG A 633 -23.75 -9.06 -25.61
CA ARG A 633 -22.95 -8.39 -26.65
C ARG A 633 -21.90 -9.37 -27.15
N ILE A 634 -21.63 -9.37 -28.45
CA ILE A 634 -20.59 -10.19 -29.06
C ILE A 634 -19.76 -9.38 -30.03
N ILE A 635 -18.45 -9.59 -30.00
CA ILE A 635 -17.51 -8.87 -30.84
C ILE A 635 -16.49 -9.88 -31.33
N THR A 636 -16.24 -9.92 -32.64
CA THR A 636 -15.27 -10.81 -33.26
C THR A 636 -14.31 -10.04 -34.14
N SER A 637 -13.02 -10.33 -34.03
CA SER A 637 -11.97 -9.76 -34.87
C SER A 637 -11.12 -10.87 -35.48
N ARG A 638 -10.62 -10.62 -36.70
CA ARG A 638 -9.61 -11.48 -37.35
C ARG A 638 -8.20 -11.13 -36.88
N GLU A 639 -8.01 -9.96 -36.27
CA GLU A 639 -6.76 -9.56 -35.65
C GLU A 639 -6.75 -10.05 -34.19
N LEU A 640 -5.87 -10.99 -33.89
CA LEU A 640 -5.83 -11.64 -32.57
C LEU A 640 -5.39 -10.71 -31.42
N ILE A 641 -4.83 -9.55 -31.75
CA ILE A 641 -4.32 -8.55 -30.82
C ILE A 641 -5.17 -7.28 -30.81
N SER A 642 -6.46 -7.37 -31.19
CA SER A 642 -7.37 -6.22 -31.19
C SER A 642 -8.31 -6.18 -29.98
N MET A 643 -8.15 -7.07 -28.99
CA MET A 643 -9.12 -7.36 -27.92
C MET A 643 -8.51 -7.56 -26.53
#